data_AF-A0A3E3I8R4-F1
#
_entry.id   AF-A0A3E3I8R4-F1
#
_cell.length_a   1.000
_cell.length_b   1.000
_cell.length_c   1.000
_cell.angle_alpha   90.00
_cell.angle_beta   90.00
_cell.angle_gamma   90.00
#
_symmetry.space_group_name_H-M   'P 1'
#
loop_
_entity.id
_entity.type
_entity.pdbx_description
1 polymer ?
#
loop_
_entity_poly.entity_id
_entity_poly.type
_entity_poly.pdbx_seq_one_letter_code
_entity_poly.pdbx_strand_id
1 'polypeptide(L)'
;MMNEFLLLLLSMSLSGTLLALLLFLLRPLLKRNLSRAWMYYIWCIVALRMLLPFAPRQNLVGSLLADPSAAMRQLSALSAFTEDTAPAALPSDQVLNNAVSKAFPEKASGSVKDAAQKPDTLSAAVPAALDSAPPALAAEPVSAVLFTLWLATAVFLFLHKAAASRAFLRKLYAASHAVTAQEITACYASVCRELSVRRPPRLLASPETDTAMLAGMLRPAVILPAAKEPDMRSLACILRHELIHYKRKDVWFKWIFQLTACIHFFNPVSHAVCREVSRCCELACDETVVKNMTPGERKAYGSTLLNALEARGPAHINPVSASLCGNAKFIKERLDTIKMSKKKTTLIKVLTPALTAGLCFGAFYLGAWAAPADPLQEESFLSGKNAVSPVSLTAASSLMPVSSQAPTATQQAQIPAGYTALRTESVSLEAVKELQLSLSYEDVTIYPSADNTLTYIFCGNNSWNYAENEIAALSLKDGTLVLESGVWNKAWSRLSYRKWQPKIFLYLPADLSADLSASIGSGSMKSTMAVTADTVALDTASGSMTFSDVNSRSGLVVSNGSGSTKTGSLTCTKAELDNSSGSLRMNAVNASMNGIISNGSGSLTAGNITVGTTAAAASDYQCIISNASGHMETGDVTVSGSLNLSTASGPAALGQVSAAAYTVSTASGSLKLTGLNGNGSLSCASGSIKAGTLIPTGPVSMDNGSGSIRASIPENTGLEFYAAHIGPGSINAFFPIPDKKSASAQSPVQYGNAPYFQITASTQTGSITLNKK
;
A
#
# COMPACT_ATOMS: atom_id res chain seq x y z
N MET A 1 -43.47 17.43 -3.81
CA MET A 1 -42.39 18.42 -4.08
C MET A 1 -41.06 18.11 -3.37
N MET A 2 -40.97 18.13 -2.04
CA MET A 2 -39.65 18.05 -1.35
C MET A 2 -38.94 16.70 -1.55
N ASN A 3 -39.69 15.58 -1.51
CA ASN A 3 -39.16 14.26 -1.86
C ASN A 3 -38.63 14.19 -3.31
N GLU A 4 -39.40 14.68 -4.27
CA GLU A 4 -39.01 14.72 -5.69
C GLU A 4 -37.73 15.53 -5.90
N PHE A 5 -37.55 16.64 -5.16
CA PHE A 5 -36.31 17.43 -5.21
C PHE A 5 -35.11 16.65 -4.65
N LEU A 6 -35.26 15.93 -3.53
CA LEU A 6 -34.19 15.11 -2.97
C LEU A 6 -33.79 13.95 -3.90
N LEU A 7 -34.77 13.37 -4.60
CA LEU A 7 -34.56 12.30 -5.59
C LEU A 7 -33.93 12.83 -6.89
N LEU A 8 -34.31 14.04 -7.31
CA LEU A 8 -33.66 14.79 -8.40
C LEU A 8 -32.19 15.11 -8.03
N LEU A 9 -31.93 15.60 -6.82
CA LEU A 9 -30.58 15.86 -6.31
C LEU A 9 -29.72 14.60 -6.29
N LEU A 10 -30.26 13.48 -5.78
CA LEU A 10 -29.54 12.20 -5.71
C LEU A 10 -29.23 11.65 -7.11
N SER A 11 -30.19 11.71 -8.05
CA SER A 11 -29.98 11.25 -9.43
C SER A 11 -29.04 12.16 -10.22
N MET A 12 -29.02 13.49 -9.97
CA MET A 12 -27.98 14.40 -10.46
C MET A 12 -26.59 14.08 -9.88
N SER A 13 -26.53 13.68 -8.61
CA SER A 13 -25.28 13.26 -7.97
C SER A 13 -24.75 11.95 -8.55
N LEU A 14 -25.62 10.95 -8.73
CA LEU A 14 -25.27 9.62 -9.25
C LEU A 14 -24.82 9.66 -10.71
N SER A 15 -25.56 10.36 -11.58
CA SER A 15 -25.20 10.54 -13.00
C SER A 15 -23.91 11.34 -13.18
N GLY A 16 -23.71 12.40 -12.40
CA GLY A 16 -22.44 13.14 -12.36
C GLY A 16 -21.27 12.29 -11.89
N THR A 17 -21.47 11.43 -10.89
CA THR A 17 -20.49 10.44 -10.42
C THR A 17 -20.13 9.44 -11.52
N LEU A 18 -21.11 8.87 -12.22
CA LEU A 18 -20.87 7.91 -13.31
C LEU A 18 -20.04 8.54 -14.44
N LEU A 19 -20.37 9.78 -14.84
CA LEU A 19 -19.60 10.54 -15.82
C LEU A 19 -18.17 10.87 -15.33
N ALA A 20 -18.02 11.21 -14.05
CA ALA A 20 -16.71 11.46 -13.45
C ALA A 20 -15.84 10.20 -13.41
N LEU A 21 -16.41 9.05 -13.03
CA LEU A 21 -15.72 7.76 -13.02
C LEU A 21 -15.31 7.31 -14.42
N LEU A 22 -16.16 7.50 -15.44
CA LEU A 22 -15.82 7.26 -16.84
C LEU A 22 -14.62 8.11 -17.28
N LEU A 23 -14.60 9.41 -16.94
CA LEU A 23 -13.45 10.29 -17.21
C LEU A 23 -12.19 9.86 -16.45
N PHE A 24 -12.31 9.39 -15.21
CA PHE A 24 -11.18 8.83 -14.45
C PHE A 24 -10.64 7.53 -15.06
N LEU A 25 -11.50 6.67 -15.61
CA LEU A 25 -11.12 5.42 -16.26
C LEU A 25 -10.45 5.65 -17.63
N LEU A 26 -11.00 6.54 -18.45
CA LEU A 26 -10.43 6.91 -19.76
C LEU A 26 -9.14 7.76 -19.64
N ARG A 27 -8.88 8.33 -18.47
CA ARG A 27 -7.74 9.22 -18.17
C ARG A 27 -6.38 8.76 -18.69
N PRO A 28 -5.95 7.48 -18.62
CA PRO A 28 -4.63 7.06 -19.12
C PRO A 28 -4.50 7.22 -20.64
N LEU A 29 -5.61 7.03 -21.37
CA LEU A 29 -5.68 7.22 -22.83
C LEU A 29 -5.77 8.71 -23.18
N LEU A 30 -6.67 9.44 -22.50
CA LEU A 30 -6.87 10.88 -22.69
C LEU A 30 -5.58 11.69 -22.43
N LYS A 31 -4.81 11.32 -21.39
CA LYS A 31 -3.54 11.98 -21.04
C LYS A 31 -2.44 11.86 -22.09
N ARG A 32 -2.51 10.88 -23.00
CA ARG A 32 -1.53 10.67 -24.09
C ARG A 32 -1.87 11.50 -25.33
N ASN A 33 -3.16 11.74 -25.57
CA ASN A 33 -3.65 12.28 -26.85
C ASN A 33 -4.23 13.70 -26.76
N LEU A 34 -4.71 14.18 -25.60
CA LEU A 34 -5.34 15.51 -25.46
C LEU A 34 -4.43 16.55 -24.81
N SER A 35 -4.76 17.85 -24.96
CA SER A 35 -4.08 18.91 -24.22
C SER A 35 -4.48 18.97 -22.74
N ARG A 36 -3.59 19.48 -21.90
CA ARG A 36 -3.89 19.75 -20.49
C ARG A 36 -4.99 20.81 -20.39
N ALA A 37 -5.00 21.80 -21.27
CA ALA A 37 -6.09 22.77 -21.38
C ALA A 37 -7.46 22.14 -21.68
N TRP A 38 -7.56 21.18 -22.61
CA TRP A 38 -8.81 20.45 -22.87
C TRP A 38 -9.22 19.55 -21.70
N MET A 39 -8.25 18.86 -21.09
CA MET A 39 -8.47 18.05 -19.89
C MET A 39 -8.92 18.87 -18.67
N TYR A 40 -8.65 20.18 -18.63
CA TYR A 40 -9.20 21.09 -17.63
C TYR A 40 -10.67 21.42 -17.92
N TYR A 41 -11.02 21.83 -19.14
CA TYR A 41 -12.38 22.24 -19.48
C TYR A 41 -13.38 21.07 -19.54
N ILE A 42 -12.95 19.85 -19.83
CA ILE A 42 -13.84 18.68 -19.94
C ILE A 42 -14.59 18.38 -18.62
N TRP A 43 -13.98 18.66 -17.47
CA TRP A 43 -14.62 18.52 -16.15
C TRP A 43 -15.75 19.52 -15.92
N CYS A 44 -15.82 20.61 -16.68
CA CYS A 44 -16.95 21.53 -16.60
C CYS A 44 -18.26 20.85 -17.01
N ILE A 45 -18.22 19.84 -17.89
CA ILE A 45 -19.39 19.02 -18.24
C ILE A 45 -19.92 18.27 -17.01
N VAL A 46 -19.03 17.74 -16.15
CA VAL A 46 -19.39 17.06 -14.90
C VAL A 46 -20.04 18.03 -13.92
N ALA A 47 -19.43 19.19 -13.68
CA ALA A 47 -20.03 20.22 -12.81
C ALA A 47 -21.38 20.70 -13.35
N LEU A 48 -21.48 20.95 -14.65
CA LEU A 48 -22.72 21.34 -15.31
C LEU A 48 -23.83 20.29 -15.11
N ARG A 49 -23.50 18.99 -15.28
CA ARG A 49 -24.43 17.87 -15.08
C ARG A 49 -24.87 17.71 -13.62
N MET A 50 -24.01 18.06 -12.66
CA MET A 50 -24.30 18.04 -11.22
C MET A 50 -25.01 19.31 -10.72
N LEU A 51 -25.04 20.39 -11.51
CA LEU A 51 -25.66 21.68 -11.14
C LEU A 51 -26.96 21.98 -11.89
N LEU A 52 -27.15 21.49 -13.12
CA LEU A 52 -28.32 21.81 -13.95
C LEU A 52 -29.27 20.61 -14.11
N PRO A 53 -30.56 20.75 -13.74
CA PRO A 53 -31.57 19.69 -13.84
C PRO A 53 -32.19 19.64 -15.25
N PHE A 54 -31.39 19.36 -16.28
CA PHE A 54 -31.89 19.13 -17.64
C PHE A 54 -31.92 17.62 -17.95
N ALA A 55 -33.09 17.12 -18.36
CA ALA A 55 -33.28 15.72 -18.74
C ALA A 55 -34.42 15.57 -19.77
N PRO A 56 -34.27 14.73 -20.81
CA PRO A 56 -35.40 14.25 -21.61
C PRO A 56 -36.25 13.23 -20.81
N ARG A 57 -37.46 12.91 -21.30
CA ARG A 57 -38.47 12.10 -20.57
C ARG A 57 -38.14 10.61 -20.36
N GLN A 58 -37.09 10.06 -20.99
CA GLN A 58 -36.74 8.63 -20.89
C GLN A 58 -35.27 8.47 -20.51
N ASN A 59 -34.99 8.03 -19.27
CA ASN A 59 -33.63 7.90 -18.74
C ASN A 59 -33.44 6.58 -17.98
N LEU A 60 -32.31 5.90 -18.24
CA LEU A 60 -31.99 4.57 -17.68
C LEU A 60 -31.95 4.53 -16.14
N VAL A 61 -31.55 5.62 -15.50
CA VAL A 61 -31.51 5.74 -14.02
C VAL A 61 -32.91 5.81 -13.43
N GLY A 62 -33.91 6.26 -14.20
CA GLY A 62 -35.31 6.28 -13.80
C GLY A 62 -35.87 4.87 -13.61
N SER A 63 -35.57 3.92 -14.51
CA SER A 63 -36.08 2.54 -14.38
C SER A 63 -35.50 1.78 -13.18
N LEU A 64 -34.24 2.06 -12.80
CA LEU A 64 -33.59 1.45 -11.64
C LEU A 64 -34.08 2.00 -10.28
N LEU A 65 -34.61 3.23 -10.24
CA LEU A 65 -35.11 3.85 -9.01
C LEU A 65 -36.64 3.80 -8.89
N ALA A 66 -37.37 3.61 -10.00
CA ALA A 66 -38.84 3.59 -10.01
C ALA A 66 -39.44 2.29 -9.43
N ASP A 67 -38.72 1.16 -9.47
CA ASP A 67 -39.24 -0.12 -8.95
C ASP A 67 -38.18 -0.92 -8.17
N PRO A 68 -38.02 -0.65 -6.85
CA PRO A 68 -37.14 -1.43 -5.98
C PRO A 68 -37.51 -2.92 -5.90
N SER A 69 -38.76 -3.28 -6.20
CA SER A 69 -39.24 -4.67 -6.13
C SER A 69 -38.72 -5.51 -7.30
N ALA A 70 -38.54 -4.90 -8.48
CA ALA A 70 -38.01 -5.57 -9.66
C ALA A 70 -36.54 -5.97 -9.49
N ALA A 71 -35.71 -5.08 -8.93
CA ALA A 71 -34.31 -5.38 -8.60
C ALA A 71 -34.19 -6.50 -7.56
N MET A 72 -35.06 -6.50 -6.54
CA MET A 72 -35.09 -7.54 -5.52
C MET A 72 -35.53 -8.89 -6.09
N ARG A 73 -36.53 -8.93 -7.00
CA ARG A 73 -36.92 -10.14 -7.73
C ARG A 73 -35.81 -10.71 -8.61
N GLN A 74 -35.03 -9.85 -9.28
CA GLN A 74 -33.86 -10.30 -10.07
C GLN A 74 -32.73 -10.85 -9.18
N LEU A 75 -32.49 -10.26 -8.01
CA LEU A 75 -31.54 -10.81 -7.03
C LEU A 75 -32.02 -12.14 -6.43
N SER A 76 -33.33 -12.28 -6.12
CA SER A 76 -33.91 -13.54 -5.66
C SER A 76 -33.85 -14.65 -6.73
N ALA A 77 -34.03 -14.29 -8.01
CA ALA A 77 -33.87 -15.22 -9.12
C ALA A 77 -32.41 -15.67 -9.32
N LEU A 78 -31.43 -14.84 -8.95
CA LEU A 78 -30.01 -15.20 -8.97
C LEU A 78 -29.62 -16.12 -7.80
N SER A 79 -30.21 -15.96 -6.61
CA SER A 79 -30.00 -16.89 -5.48
C SER A 79 -30.68 -18.24 -5.67
N ALA A 80 -31.72 -18.33 -6.51
CA ALA A 80 -32.41 -19.58 -6.83
C ALA A 80 -31.61 -20.53 -7.75
N PHE A 81 -30.40 -20.15 -8.17
CA PHE A 81 -29.49 -20.98 -8.97
C PHE A 81 -28.39 -21.67 -8.14
N THR A 82 -28.40 -21.56 -6.80
CA THR A 82 -27.30 -22.01 -5.94
C THR A 82 -27.67 -22.95 -4.79
N GLU A 83 -28.81 -23.65 -4.87
CA GLU A 83 -29.13 -24.78 -3.99
C GLU A 83 -29.71 -25.96 -4.78
N ASP A 84 -28.84 -26.89 -5.21
CA ASP A 84 -29.25 -28.29 -5.42
C ASP A 84 -28.03 -29.25 -5.30
N THR A 85 -27.85 -29.79 -4.09
CA THR A 85 -27.05 -30.98 -3.67
C THR A 85 -26.89 -30.90 -2.14
N ALA A 86 -27.22 -31.88 -1.30
CA ALA A 86 -27.92 -33.17 -1.41
C ALA A 86 -28.30 -33.58 0.06
N PRO A 87 -28.52 -34.87 0.42
CA PRO A 87 -29.63 -35.75 0.08
C PRO A 87 -30.46 -36.17 1.32
N ALA A 88 -31.68 -36.70 1.13
CA ALA A 88 -32.33 -37.58 2.12
C ALA A 88 -33.33 -38.54 1.45
N ALA A 89 -33.42 -39.77 1.96
CA ALA A 89 -34.31 -40.81 1.43
C ALA A 89 -35.59 -41.00 2.27
N LEU A 90 -36.57 -41.65 1.64
CA LEU A 90 -37.90 -42.11 2.10
C LEU A 90 -37.87 -43.04 3.34
N PRO A 91 -39.00 -43.48 3.96
CA PRO A 91 -40.42 -43.42 3.50
C PRO A 91 -41.50 -43.07 4.55
N SER A 92 -42.75 -42.82 4.10
CA SER A 92 -43.96 -43.61 4.48
C SER A 92 -45.30 -42.97 4.07
N ASP A 93 -45.99 -43.63 3.13
CA ASP A 93 -47.39 -44.07 3.17
C ASP A 93 -48.54 -43.26 3.86
N GLN A 94 -49.50 -42.86 3.01
CA GLN A 94 -50.91 -43.33 2.96
C GLN A 94 -52.09 -42.74 3.78
N VAL A 95 -53.18 -42.58 3.00
CA VAL A 95 -54.60 -42.95 3.29
C VAL A 95 -55.49 -41.96 4.07
N LEU A 96 -56.09 -41.08 3.27
CA LEU A 96 -57.54 -40.81 3.15
C LEU A 96 -58.49 -41.72 3.97
N ASN A 97 -59.54 -41.15 4.57
CA ASN A 97 -60.73 -41.92 4.93
C ASN A 97 -62.03 -41.13 4.66
N ASN A 98 -62.88 -41.69 3.78
CA ASN A 98 -64.36 -41.76 3.82
C ASN A 98 -65.20 -40.47 4.10
N ALA A 99 -66.30 -40.14 3.40
CA ALA A 99 -67.27 -40.98 2.67
C ALA A 99 -68.21 -40.17 1.75
N VAL A 100 -68.55 -40.80 0.62
CA VAL A 100 -69.77 -40.75 -0.21
C VAL A 100 -71.00 -39.95 0.31
N SER A 101 -71.53 -39.01 -0.52
CA SER A 101 -72.92 -39.06 -1.04
C SER A 101 -73.23 -38.00 -2.12
N LYS A 102 -74.21 -38.32 -3.00
CA LYS A 102 -74.61 -37.57 -4.21
C LYS A 102 -75.57 -36.39 -3.92
N ALA A 103 -75.51 -35.32 -4.73
CA ALA A 103 -76.63 -34.88 -5.60
C ALA A 103 -76.28 -33.67 -6.51
N PHE A 104 -76.69 -33.74 -7.78
CA PHE A 104 -76.95 -32.65 -8.74
C PHE A 104 -78.50 -32.55 -8.92
N PRO A 105 -79.13 -31.65 -9.73
CA PRO A 105 -78.64 -30.72 -10.77
C PRO A 105 -79.29 -29.28 -10.62
N GLU A 106 -79.47 -28.36 -11.59
CA GLU A 106 -79.04 -28.23 -13.01
C GLU A 106 -78.91 -26.74 -13.46
N LYS A 107 -77.72 -26.31 -13.95
CA LYS A 107 -77.44 -25.59 -15.24
C LYS A 107 -78.13 -24.26 -15.63
N ALA A 108 -77.41 -23.54 -16.53
CA ALA A 108 -77.87 -22.50 -17.48
C ALA A 108 -78.28 -21.13 -16.90
N SER A 109 -78.15 -19.99 -17.62
CA SER A 109 -77.36 -19.63 -18.81
C SER A 109 -77.41 -18.10 -19.01
N GLY A 110 -76.34 -17.49 -19.55
CA GLY A 110 -76.50 -16.43 -20.57
C GLY A 110 -76.82 -14.98 -20.17
N SER A 111 -75.80 -14.12 -20.38
CA SER A 111 -75.84 -13.03 -21.36
C SER A 111 -76.43 -11.64 -21.03
N VAL A 112 -75.51 -10.66 -20.88
CA VAL A 112 -75.45 -9.33 -21.57
C VAL A 112 -76.69 -8.43 -21.58
N LYS A 113 -76.61 -7.21 -21.01
CA LYS A 113 -76.60 -5.92 -21.77
C LYS A 113 -76.56 -4.62 -20.94
N ASP A 114 -75.73 -3.69 -21.44
CA ASP A 114 -75.94 -2.24 -21.63
C ASP A 114 -76.50 -1.35 -20.49
N ALA A 115 -75.55 -0.61 -19.87
CA ALA A 115 -75.49 0.86 -19.81
C ALA A 115 -76.78 1.72 -19.71
N ALA A 116 -76.89 2.48 -18.60
CA ALA A 116 -77.42 3.85 -18.59
C ALA A 116 -76.90 4.69 -17.39
N GLN A 117 -76.58 5.96 -17.68
CA GLN A 117 -76.77 7.17 -16.87
C GLN A 117 -76.35 7.27 -15.36
N LYS A 118 -75.49 8.28 -15.12
CA LYS A 118 -75.43 9.15 -13.91
C LYS A 118 -76.83 9.82 -13.67
N PRO A 119 -77.21 10.38 -12.49
CA PRO A 119 -76.32 10.76 -11.38
C PRO A 119 -76.90 10.70 -9.92
N ASP A 120 -76.12 11.27 -9.00
CA ASP A 120 -76.52 12.06 -7.82
C ASP A 120 -77.09 11.42 -6.52
N THR A 121 -76.28 11.62 -5.46
CA THR A 121 -76.63 12.20 -4.14
C THR A 121 -77.43 11.45 -3.06
N LEU A 122 -77.00 11.70 -1.80
CA LEU A 122 -77.79 11.85 -0.55
C LEU A 122 -78.75 10.69 -0.17
N SER A 123 -78.67 10.06 1.01
CA SER A 123 -78.54 10.72 2.32
C SER A 123 -78.33 9.74 3.49
N ALA A 124 -77.68 10.27 4.52
CA ALA A 124 -77.66 9.93 5.96
C ALA A 124 -78.42 8.73 6.55
N ALA A 125 -77.77 8.08 7.53
CA ALA A 125 -78.13 7.99 8.96
C ALA A 125 -77.56 6.68 9.59
N VAL A 126 -77.14 6.53 10.85
CA VAL A 126 -76.93 7.40 12.05
C VAL A 126 -76.01 6.59 13.03
N PRO A 127 -75.38 7.17 14.07
CA PRO A 127 -74.07 6.67 14.57
C PRO A 127 -74.09 5.89 15.90
N ALA A 128 -72.95 5.29 16.25
CA ALA A 128 -72.53 4.95 17.62
C ALA A 128 -70.99 5.06 17.76
N ALA A 129 -70.49 5.21 18.99
CA ALA A 129 -69.15 5.72 19.29
C ALA A 129 -68.12 4.63 19.69
N LEU A 130 -66.88 5.09 19.88
CA LEU A 130 -65.66 4.38 20.32
C LEU A 130 -65.05 3.39 19.30
N ASP A 131 -64.04 3.86 18.56
CA ASP A 131 -62.67 3.65 19.02
C ASP A 131 -61.67 4.63 18.39
N SER A 132 -60.73 5.13 19.19
CA SER A 132 -59.67 6.04 18.72
C SER A 132 -58.50 5.25 18.13
N ALA A 133 -58.56 4.96 16.83
CA ALA A 133 -57.40 4.50 16.09
C ALA A 133 -56.27 5.56 16.17
N PRO A 134 -54.99 5.15 16.36
CA PRO A 134 -53.88 6.09 16.42
C PRO A 134 -53.75 6.84 15.08
N PRO A 135 -53.47 8.15 15.09
CA PRO A 135 -53.40 8.93 13.86
C PRO A 135 -52.25 8.45 12.99
N ALA A 136 -52.50 8.33 11.68
CA ALA A 136 -51.47 8.08 10.69
C ALA A 136 -50.42 9.21 10.72
N LEU A 137 -49.27 8.95 11.36
CA LEU A 137 -48.17 9.89 11.42
C LEU A 137 -47.60 10.07 10.00
N ALA A 138 -47.82 11.27 9.46
CA ALA A 138 -47.48 11.65 8.10
C ALA A 138 -46.01 11.36 7.76
N ALA A 139 -45.76 10.95 6.51
CA ALA A 139 -44.41 10.77 5.96
C ALA A 139 -43.74 12.10 5.54
N GLU A 140 -44.46 13.22 5.63
CA GLU A 140 -44.00 14.57 5.26
C GLU A 140 -42.90 15.22 6.15
N PRO A 141 -42.79 14.99 7.48
CA PRO A 141 -41.80 15.72 8.28
C PRO A 141 -40.37 15.25 7.99
N VAL A 142 -40.16 13.98 7.64
CA VAL A 142 -38.82 13.42 7.39
C VAL A 142 -38.19 14.05 6.15
N SER A 143 -38.95 14.18 5.06
CA SER A 143 -38.47 14.78 3.81
C SER A 143 -38.20 16.29 3.97
N ALA A 144 -39.04 16.98 4.74
CA ALA A 144 -38.84 18.39 5.09
C ALA A 144 -37.60 18.61 5.96
N VAL A 145 -37.37 17.77 6.97
CA VAL A 145 -36.18 17.80 7.82
C VAL A 145 -34.91 17.47 7.01
N LEU A 146 -34.95 16.48 6.12
CA LEU A 146 -33.79 16.14 5.28
C LEU A 146 -33.44 17.25 4.29
N PHE A 147 -34.43 17.86 3.62
CA PHE A 147 -34.20 18.99 2.72
C PHE A 147 -33.67 20.22 3.45
N THR A 148 -34.25 20.58 4.61
CA THR A 148 -33.80 21.74 5.39
C THR A 148 -32.40 21.52 5.96
N LEU A 149 -32.09 20.31 6.46
CA LEU A 149 -30.75 19.96 6.94
C LEU A 149 -29.71 19.94 5.81
N TRP A 150 -30.06 19.41 4.64
CA TRP A 150 -29.21 19.47 3.45
C TRP A 150 -28.93 20.93 3.03
N LEU A 151 -29.98 21.74 2.89
CA LEU A 151 -29.87 23.13 2.43
C LEU A 151 -29.08 23.97 3.44
N ALA A 152 -29.39 23.86 4.73
CA ALA A 152 -28.67 24.55 5.80
C ALA A 152 -27.18 24.16 5.80
N THR A 153 -26.87 22.88 5.62
CA THR A 153 -25.49 22.39 5.57
C THR A 153 -24.75 22.87 4.31
N ALA A 154 -25.37 22.77 3.13
CA ALA A 154 -24.78 23.23 1.87
C ALA A 154 -24.52 24.76 1.87
N VAL A 155 -25.48 25.53 2.38
CA VAL A 155 -25.36 27.00 2.55
C VAL A 155 -24.31 27.34 3.60
N PHE A 156 -24.31 26.68 4.76
CA PHE A 156 -23.30 26.88 5.81
C PHE A 156 -21.89 26.60 5.30
N LEU A 157 -21.65 25.47 4.62
CA LEU A 157 -20.35 25.11 4.06
C LEU A 157 -19.89 26.13 3.00
N PHE A 158 -20.80 26.59 2.13
CA PHE A 158 -20.48 27.58 1.11
C PHE A 158 -20.18 28.96 1.73
N LEU A 159 -21.03 29.45 2.64
CA LEU A 159 -20.85 30.71 3.34
C LEU A 159 -19.59 30.71 4.21
N HIS A 160 -19.29 29.61 4.91
CA HIS A 160 -18.07 29.47 5.69
C HIS A 160 -16.82 29.61 4.79
N LYS A 161 -16.78 28.90 3.65
CA LYS A 161 -15.68 29.02 2.68
C LYS A 161 -15.58 30.40 2.05
N ALA A 162 -16.71 31.03 1.73
CA ALA A 162 -16.76 32.41 1.20
C ALA A 162 -16.28 33.44 2.25
N ALA A 163 -16.70 33.29 3.51
CA ALA A 163 -16.28 34.13 4.62
C ALA A 163 -14.78 33.98 4.92
N ALA A 164 -14.27 32.74 4.99
CA ALA A 164 -12.85 32.46 5.16
C ALA A 164 -11.99 33.05 4.03
N SER A 165 -12.42 32.89 2.78
CA SER A 165 -11.76 33.51 1.62
C SER A 165 -11.78 35.04 1.69
N ARG A 166 -12.92 35.65 2.06
CA ARG A 166 -13.06 37.11 2.23
C ARG A 166 -12.30 37.66 3.43
N ALA A 167 -12.11 36.88 4.50
CA ALA A 167 -11.29 37.26 5.65
C ALA A 167 -9.81 37.25 5.27
N PHE A 168 -9.35 36.18 4.63
CA PHE A 168 -7.99 36.07 4.09
C PHE A 168 -7.65 37.21 3.12
N LEU A 169 -8.51 37.47 2.11
CA LEU A 169 -8.32 38.56 1.16
C LEU A 169 -8.34 39.95 1.83
N ARG A 170 -9.11 40.14 2.91
CA ARG A 170 -9.08 41.39 3.69
C ARG A 170 -7.75 41.58 4.41
N LYS A 171 -7.25 40.56 5.12
CA LYS A 171 -5.93 40.62 5.77
C LYS A 171 -4.82 40.92 4.75
N LEU A 172 -4.84 40.18 3.64
CA LEU A 172 -3.85 40.28 2.58
C LEU A 172 -3.85 41.65 1.91
N TYR A 173 -5.01 42.21 1.53
CA TYR A 173 -5.08 43.56 0.95
C TYR A 173 -4.75 44.68 1.96
N ALA A 174 -5.04 44.50 3.25
CA ALA A 174 -4.67 45.48 4.28
C ALA A 174 -3.14 45.55 4.47
N ALA A 175 -2.45 44.41 4.35
CA ALA A 175 -0.99 44.33 4.36
C ALA A 175 -0.34 44.49 2.97
N SER A 176 -1.06 44.95 1.96
CA SER A 176 -0.53 45.11 0.59
C SER A 176 -0.34 46.57 0.22
N HIS A 177 0.83 46.93 -0.32
CA HIS A 177 1.09 48.23 -0.93
C HIS A 177 1.22 48.12 -2.45
N ALA A 178 1.12 49.26 -3.16
CA ALA A 178 1.41 49.29 -4.59
C ALA A 178 2.90 49.08 -4.84
N VAL A 179 3.25 48.38 -5.93
CA VAL A 179 4.65 48.26 -6.37
C VAL A 179 5.05 49.55 -7.09
N THR A 180 6.08 50.20 -6.59
CA THR A 180 6.62 51.46 -7.13
C THR A 180 7.90 51.28 -7.95
N ALA A 181 8.57 50.12 -7.86
CA ALA A 181 9.78 49.82 -8.60
C ALA A 181 9.53 49.85 -10.12
N GLN A 182 10.27 50.71 -10.83
CA GLN A 182 10.08 50.96 -12.26
C GLN A 182 10.34 49.71 -13.11
N GLU A 183 11.37 48.93 -12.79
CA GLU A 183 11.74 47.69 -13.50
C GLU A 183 10.65 46.62 -13.41
N ILE A 184 10.14 46.37 -12.20
CA ILE A 184 9.05 45.42 -11.95
C ILE A 184 7.77 45.85 -12.69
N THR A 185 7.47 47.15 -12.67
CA THR A 185 6.30 47.72 -13.36
C THR A 185 6.44 47.64 -14.88
N ALA A 186 7.63 47.90 -15.43
CA ALA A 186 7.94 47.76 -16.85
C ALA A 186 7.87 46.29 -17.32
N CYS A 187 8.41 45.36 -16.52
CA CYS A 187 8.31 43.92 -16.75
C CYS A 187 6.84 43.48 -16.78
N TYR A 188 6.03 43.89 -15.79
CA TYR A 188 4.60 43.60 -15.74
C TYR A 188 3.83 44.16 -16.94
N ALA A 189 4.09 45.40 -17.35
CA ALA A 189 3.50 46.02 -18.54
C ALA A 189 3.94 45.33 -19.85
N SER A 190 5.16 44.79 -19.90
CA SER A 190 5.63 43.98 -21.02
C SER A 190 4.86 42.67 -21.14
N VAL A 191 4.76 41.89 -20.04
CA VAL A 191 4.02 40.63 -20.02
C VAL A 191 2.51 40.82 -20.26
N CYS A 192 1.92 41.90 -19.76
CA CYS A 192 0.52 42.23 -20.05
C CYS A 192 0.27 42.48 -21.56
N ARG A 193 1.21 43.13 -22.26
CA ARG A 193 1.14 43.33 -23.72
C ARG A 193 1.31 42.01 -24.47
N GLU A 194 2.33 41.21 -24.12
CA GLU A 194 2.58 39.88 -24.69
C GLU A 194 1.35 38.97 -24.59
N LEU A 195 0.72 38.90 -23.41
CA LEU A 195 -0.47 38.10 -23.19
C LEU A 195 -1.79 38.78 -23.64
N SER A 196 -1.71 39.98 -24.23
CA SER A 196 -2.86 40.78 -24.71
C SER A 196 -3.94 41.02 -23.63
N VAL A 197 -3.52 41.37 -22.41
CA VAL A 197 -4.38 41.58 -21.25
C VAL A 197 -5.02 42.97 -21.32
N ARG A 198 -6.24 43.06 -21.86
CA ARG A 198 -6.96 44.33 -22.09
C ARG A 198 -7.31 45.12 -20.82
N ARG A 199 -7.39 44.47 -19.67
CA ARG A 199 -7.65 45.07 -18.36
C ARG A 199 -6.69 44.43 -17.36
N PRO A 200 -5.49 44.99 -17.13
CA PRO A 200 -4.53 44.37 -16.22
C PRO A 200 -5.07 44.37 -14.77
N PRO A 201 -4.88 43.29 -13.99
CA PRO A 201 -5.15 43.32 -12.56
C PRO A 201 -4.21 44.30 -11.84
N ARG A 202 -4.53 44.67 -10.60
CA ARG A 202 -3.65 45.53 -9.80
C ARG A 202 -2.36 44.79 -9.48
N LEU A 203 -1.20 45.45 -9.55
CA LEU A 203 0.07 44.90 -9.08
C LEU A 203 0.36 45.43 -7.66
N LEU A 204 0.48 44.53 -6.70
CA LEU A 204 0.73 44.85 -5.29
C LEU A 204 1.90 44.02 -4.76
N ALA A 205 2.54 44.48 -3.68
CA ALA A 205 3.48 43.67 -2.89
C ALA A 205 2.97 43.55 -1.45
N SER A 206 3.23 42.41 -0.82
CA SER A 206 2.85 42.14 0.58
C SER A 206 3.93 41.34 1.31
N PRO A 207 4.20 41.63 2.60
CA PRO A 207 5.05 40.80 3.45
C PRO A 207 4.34 39.54 3.96
N GLU A 208 3.01 39.45 3.81
CA GLU A 208 2.18 38.30 4.25
C GLU A 208 2.20 37.11 3.26
N THR A 209 3.03 37.18 2.21
CA THR A 209 3.11 36.18 1.15
C THR A 209 4.54 35.91 0.72
N ASP A 210 4.98 34.65 0.86
CA ASP A 210 6.32 34.21 0.39
C ASP A 210 6.37 33.93 -1.12
N THR A 211 5.20 33.94 -1.78
CA THR A 211 5.04 33.57 -3.19
C THR A 211 4.07 34.51 -3.89
N ALA A 212 4.31 34.73 -5.19
CA ALA A 212 3.39 35.49 -6.00
C ALA A 212 2.04 34.77 -6.14
N MET A 213 0.94 35.51 -6.17
CA MET A 213 -0.40 34.94 -6.35
C MET A 213 -1.40 35.91 -6.98
N LEU A 214 -2.30 35.38 -7.80
CA LEU A 214 -3.53 36.04 -8.21
C LEU A 214 -4.60 35.98 -7.11
N ALA A 215 -4.89 37.12 -6.51
CA ALA A 215 -5.87 37.28 -5.43
C ALA A 215 -7.12 38.04 -5.89
N GLY A 216 -8.30 37.58 -5.46
CA GLY A 216 -9.58 38.27 -5.64
C GLY A 216 -10.35 37.90 -6.92
N MET A 217 -11.68 37.87 -6.81
CA MET A 217 -12.59 37.46 -7.91
C MET A 217 -13.21 38.64 -8.67
N LEU A 218 -13.66 39.68 -7.95
CA LEU A 218 -14.28 40.89 -8.52
C LEU A 218 -13.29 42.06 -8.70
N ARG A 219 -12.26 42.13 -7.85
CA ARG A 219 -11.18 43.12 -7.90
C ARG A 219 -9.83 42.40 -7.90
N PRO A 220 -9.47 41.72 -9.01
CA PRO A 220 -8.28 40.87 -9.07
C PRO A 220 -6.99 41.69 -8.98
N ALA A 221 -6.03 41.16 -8.24
CA ALA A 221 -4.69 41.70 -8.08
C ALA A 221 -3.65 40.57 -8.16
N VAL A 222 -2.53 40.84 -8.83
CA VAL A 222 -1.32 40.03 -8.71
C VAL A 222 -0.52 40.60 -7.55
N ILE A 223 -0.29 39.76 -6.54
CA ILE A 223 0.44 40.12 -5.32
C ILE A 223 1.81 39.45 -5.38
N LEU A 224 2.87 40.21 -5.12
CA LEU A 224 4.26 39.75 -5.08
C LEU A 224 4.78 39.71 -3.63
N PRO A 225 5.74 38.82 -3.32
CA PRO A 225 6.45 38.84 -2.03
C PRO A 225 7.25 40.14 -1.89
N ALA A 226 7.10 40.84 -0.76
CA ALA A 226 7.84 42.07 -0.48
C ALA A 226 9.30 41.83 -0.01
N ALA A 227 9.61 40.63 0.49
CA ALA A 227 10.83 40.35 1.24
C ALA A 227 12.09 40.04 0.38
N LYS A 228 11.99 40.02 -0.95
CA LYS A 228 13.12 39.66 -1.83
C LYS A 228 13.01 40.31 -3.20
N GLU A 229 14.07 40.96 -3.66
CA GLU A 229 14.17 41.41 -5.05
C GLU A 229 14.23 40.18 -5.98
N PRO A 230 13.28 40.05 -6.92
CA PRO A 230 13.26 38.92 -7.83
C PRO A 230 14.15 39.17 -9.04
N ASP A 231 14.94 38.17 -9.47
CA ASP A 231 15.57 38.17 -10.79
C ASP A 231 14.51 38.47 -11.86
N MET A 232 14.76 39.45 -12.73
CA MET A 232 13.78 39.93 -13.71
C MET A 232 13.33 38.85 -14.70
N ARG A 233 14.17 37.84 -14.99
CA ARG A 233 13.80 36.71 -15.85
C ARG A 233 12.83 35.76 -15.13
N SER A 234 13.13 35.43 -13.88
CA SER A 234 12.27 34.68 -12.96
C SER A 234 10.94 35.40 -12.72
N LEU A 235 10.96 36.72 -12.49
CA LEU A 235 9.78 37.55 -12.34
C LEU A 235 8.89 37.50 -13.58
N ALA A 236 9.44 37.69 -14.79
CA ALA A 236 8.67 37.62 -16.03
C ALA A 236 7.99 36.25 -16.21
N CYS A 237 8.65 35.16 -15.80
CA CYS A 237 8.09 33.82 -15.80
C CYS A 237 6.92 33.66 -14.80
N ILE A 238 7.07 34.17 -13.58
CA ILE A 238 6.02 34.17 -12.54
C ILE A 238 4.81 35.00 -12.98
N LEU A 239 5.05 36.22 -13.50
CA LEU A 239 3.99 37.10 -13.96
C LEU A 239 3.22 36.50 -15.16
N ARG A 240 3.89 35.79 -16.07
CA ARG A 240 3.22 35.04 -17.15
C ARG A 240 2.26 33.99 -16.57
N HIS A 241 2.67 33.24 -15.54
CA HIS A 241 1.86 32.22 -14.90
C HIS A 241 0.59 32.81 -14.28
N GLU A 242 0.73 33.83 -13.42
CA GLU A 242 -0.42 34.47 -12.75
C GLU A 242 -1.36 35.19 -13.73
N LEU A 243 -0.82 35.82 -14.77
CA LEU A 243 -1.62 36.49 -15.80
C LEU A 243 -2.35 35.50 -16.73
N ILE A 244 -1.85 34.27 -16.92
CA ILE A 244 -2.60 33.20 -17.61
C ILE A 244 -3.79 32.73 -16.76
N HIS A 245 -3.62 32.55 -15.45
CA HIS A 245 -4.73 32.25 -14.54
C HIS A 245 -5.78 33.36 -14.55
N TYR A 246 -5.35 34.63 -14.60
CA TYR A 246 -6.25 35.78 -14.73
C TYR A 246 -7.00 35.76 -16.06
N LYS A 247 -6.29 35.61 -17.19
CA LYS A 247 -6.87 35.61 -18.54
C LYS A 247 -7.88 34.47 -18.74
N ARG A 248 -7.64 33.30 -18.14
CA ARG A 248 -8.54 32.14 -18.17
C ARG A 248 -9.68 32.20 -17.14
N LYS A 249 -9.67 33.19 -16.24
CA LYS A 249 -10.62 33.35 -15.13
C LYS A 249 -10.63 32.13 -14.18
N ASP A 250 -9.50 31.49 -13.96
CA ASP A 250 -9.44 30.20 -13.25
C ASP A 250 -9.97 30.27 -11.80
N VAL A 251 -9.95 31.45 -11.16
CA VAL A 251 -10.60 31.73 -9.87
C VAL A 251 -12.12 31.48 -9.92
N TRP A 252 -12.79 31.92 -10.98
CA TRP A 252 -14.24 31.71 -11.16
C TRP A 252 -14.57 30.23 -11.37
N PHE A 253 -13.77 29.53 -12.17
CA PHE A 253 -13.93 28.08 -12.33
C PHE A 253 -13.74 27.34 -11.00
N LYS A 254 -12.68 27.65 -10.24
CA LYS A 254 -12.45 27.06 -8.90
C LYS A 254 -13.66 27.28 -7.96
N TRP A 255 -14.36 28.42 -8.04
CA TRP A 255 -15.61 28.66 -7.30
C TRP A 255 -16.82 27.84 -7.77
N ILE A 256 -16.99 27.58 -9.08
CA ILE A 256 -18.08 26.73 -9.60
C ILE A 256 -17.94 25.29 -9.08
N PHE A 257 -16.73 24.73 -9.12
CA PHE A 257 -16.47 23.40 -8.55
C PHE A 257 -16.64 23.39 -7.03
N GLN A 258 -16.20 24.45 -6.34
CA GLN A 258 -16.42 24.57 -4.89
C GLN A 258 -17.91 24.64 -4.52
N LEU A 259 -18.74 25.33 -5.30
CA LEU A 259 -20.20 25.32 -5.14
C LEU A 259 -20.77 23.92 -5.35
N THR A 260 -20.33 23.22 -6.41
CA THR A 260 -20.73 21.83 -6.70
C THR A 260 -20.46 20.90 -5.52
N ALA A 261 -19.28 20.99 -4.90
CA ALA A 261 -18.91 20.19 -3.73
C ALA A 261 -19.56 20.63 -2.41
N CYS A 262 -20.15 21.83 -2.32
CA CYS A 262 -21.00 22.22 -1.19
C CYS A 262 -22.43 21.67 -1.34
N ILE A 263 -22.98 21.72 -2.57
CA ILE A 263 -24.31 21.14 -2.91
C ILE A 263 -24.29 19.62 -2.74
N HIS A 264 -23.23 18.96 -3.24
CA HIS A 264 -23.03 17.52 -3.18
C HIS A 264 -22.04 17.11 -2.08
N PHE A 265 -22.12 17.75 -0.89
CA PHE A 265 -21.14 17.54 0.18
C PHE A 265 -21.00 16.07 0.62
N PHE A 266 -22.10 15.32 0.57
CA PHE A 266 -22.19 13.90 0.88
C PHE A 266 -21.52 12.99 -0.17
N ASN A 267 -21.28 13.50 -1.38
CA ASN A 267 -20.69 12.73 -2.47
C ASN A 267 -19.16 12.91 -2.50
N PRO A 268 -18.36 11.88 -2.14
CA PRO A 268 -16.90 11.96 -2.10
C PRO A 268 -16.27 12.21 -3.48
N VAL A 269 -16.95 11.82 -4.57
CA VAL A 269 -16.46 12.01 -5.94
C VAL A 269 -16.53 13.48 -6.34
N SER A 270 -17.48 14.27 -5.82
CA SER A 270 -17.54 15.72 -6.05
C SER A 270 -16.27 16.44 -5.53
N HIS A 271 -15.80 16.05 -4.34
CA HIS A 271 -14.56 16.55 -3.75
C HIS A 271 -13.32 16.06 -4.51
N ALA A 272 -13.34 14.81 -5.01
CA ALA A 272 -12.28 14.28 -5.86
C ALA A 272 -12.16 15.05 -7.20
N VAL A 273 -13.29 15.42 -7.81
CA VAL A 273 -13.34 16.25 -9.01
C VAL A 273 -12.76 17.64 -8.72
N CYS A 274 -13.10 18.29 -7.61
CA CYS A 274 -12.51 19.59 -7.23
C CYS A 274 -10.97 19.55 -7.13
N ARG A 275 -10.42 18.47 -6.58
CA ARG A 275 -8.98 18.22 -6.49
C ARG A 275 -8.35 18.00 -7.86
N GLU A 276 -8.97 17.17 -8.72
CA GLU A 276 -8.45 16.89 -10.07
C GLU A 276 -8.59 18.10 -11.02
N VAL A 277 -9.64 18.92 -10.90
CA VAL A 277 -9.76 20.17 -11.69
C VAL A 277 -8.67 21.16 -11.30
N SER A 278 -8.42 21.34 -10.00
CA SER A 278 -7.36 22.24 -9.53
C SER A 278 -5.99 21.75 -10.00
N ARG A 279 -5.74 20.44 -9.97
CA ARG A 279 -4.57 19.81 -10.57
C ARG A 279 -4.47 20.08 -12.08
N CYS A 280 -5.54 19.90 -12.84
CA CYS A 280 -5.57 20.17 -14.28
C CYS A 280 -5.37 21.66 -14.60
N CYS A 281 -5.82 22.56 -13.72
CA CYS A 281 -5.71 24.01 -13.85
C CYS A 281 -4.25 24.46 -13.99
N GLU A 282 -3.41 24.03 -13.04
CA GLU A 282 -1.98 24.36 -13.01
C GLU A 282 -1.25 23.72 -14.20
N LEU A 283 -1.52 22.44 -14.51
CA LEU A 283 -0.91 21.75 -15.66
C LEU A 283 -1.27 22.40 -17.01
N ALA A 284 -2.50 22.91 -17.14
CA ALA A 284 -2.92 23.67 -18.31
C ALA A 284 -2.28 25.07 -18.36
N CYS A 285 -1.99 25.67 -17.21
CA CYS A 285 -1.26 26.93 -17.12
C CYS A 285 0.20 26.71 -17.56
N ASP A 286 0.88 25.71 -16.99
CA ASP A 286 2.24 25.32 -17.35
C ASP A 286 2.36 24.99 -18.85
N GLU A 287 1.44 24.19 -19.43
CA GLU A 287 1.37 23.90 -20.87
C GLU A 287 1.24 25.17 -21.72
N THR A 288 0.53 26.19 -21.23
CA THR A 288 0.32 27.46 -21.93
C THR A 288 1.56 28.35 -21.83
N VAL A 289 2.21 28.44 -20.67
CA VAL A 289 3.46 29.20 -20.46
C VAL A 289 4.56 28.71 -21.40
N VAL A 290 4.78 27.39 -21.47
CA VAL A 290 5.92 26.83 -22.23
C VAL A 290 5.70 26.74 -23.74
N LYS A 291 4.50 27.06 -24.22
CA LYS A 291 4.06 26.84 -25.62
C LYS A 291 4.98 27.51 -26.64
N ASN A 292 5.47 28.70 -26.32
CA ASN A 292 6.33 29.52 -27.18
C ASN A 292 7.77 29.67 -26.64
N MET A 293 8.11 28.97 -25.55
CA MET A 293 9.44 29.03 -24.92
C MET A 293 10.44 28.06 -25.54
N THR A 294 11.68 28.52 -25.69
CA THR A 294 12.86 27.70 -26.01
C THR A 294 13.18 26.68 -24.90
N PRO A 295 13.97 25.62 -25.17
CA PRO A 295 14.36 24.66 -24.14
C PRO A 295 15.08 25.29 -22.93
N GLY A 296 15.89 26.32 -23.15
CA GLY A 296 16.57 27.06 -22.08
C GLY A 296 15.60 27.83 -21.19
N GLU A 297 14.65 28.55 -21.78
CA GLU A 297 13.61 29.28 -21.04
C GLU A 297 12.68 28.33 -20.27
N ARG A 298 12.37 27.14 -20.82
CA ARG A 298 11.61 26.10 -20.08
C ARG A 298 12.37 25.59 -18.86
N LYS A 299 13.70 25.44 -18.94
CA LYS A 299 14.55 25.10 -17.78
C LYS A 299 14.50 26.22 -16.72
N ALA A 300 14.66 27.47 -17.14
CA ALA A 300 14.59 28.64 -16.26
C ALA A 300 13.20 28.79 -15.58
N TYR A 301 12.12 28.56 -16.32
CA TYR A 301 10.77 28.52 -15.77
C TYR A 301 10.60 27.40 -14.73
N GLY A 302 11.10 26.20 -15.03
CA GLY A 302 11.08 25.07 -14.10
C GLY A 302 11.84 25.33 -12.80
N SER A 303 13.03 25.94 -12.86
CA SER A 303 13.78 26.35 -11.65
C SER A 303 13.09 27.48 -10.90
N THR A 304 12.49 28.45 -11.60
CA THR A 304 11.71 29.53 -10.98
C THR A 304 10.52 28.98 -10.18
N LEU A 305 9.80 28.01 -10.75
CA LEU A 305 8.68 27.35 -10.10
C LEU A 305 9.12 26.56 -8.85
N LEU A 306 10.27 25.88 -8.90
CA LEU A 306 10.83 25.18 -7.74
C LEU A 306 11.24 26.15 -6.63
N ASN A 307 12.00 27.19 -6.95
CA ASN A 307 12.43 28.21 -5.99
C ASN A 307 11.25 28.91 -5.31
N ALA A 308 10.17 29.19 -6.06
CA ALA A 308 8.94 29.75 -5.50
C ALA A 308 8.24 28.75 -4.54
N LEU A 309 8.24 27.46 -4.84
CA LEU A 309 7.67 26.44 -3.94
C LEU A 309 8.51 26.21 -2.68
N GLU A 310 9.83 26.39 -2.75
CA GLU A 310 10.74 26.26 -1.61
C GLU A 310 10.66 27.45 -0.64
N ALA A 311 10.42 28.66 -1.15
CA ALA A 311 10.15 29.84 -0.33
C ALA A 311 8.88 29.71 0.54
N ARG A 312 7.94 28.83 0.15
CA ARG A 312 6.64 28.66 0.79
C ARG A 312 6.72 27.76 2.03
N GLY A 313 6.97 28.37 3.19
CA GLY A 313 7.07 27.67 4.47
C GLY A 313 5.78 26.95 4.91
N PRO A 314 5.87 25.96 5.82
CA PRO A 314 4.72 25.16 6.25
C PRO A 314 3.65 25.92 7.05
N ALA A 315 3.93 27.15 7.51
CA ALA A 315 3.03 27.93 8.36
C ALA A 315 1.88 28.63 7.62
N HIS A 316 1.97 28.85 6.29
CA HIS A 316 1.02 29.67 5.52
C HIS A 316 0.01 28.85 4.71
N ILE A 317 -0.43 27.71 5.25
CA ILE A 317 -1.34 26.76 4.61
C ILE A 317 -2.81 27.05 5.00
N ASN A 318 -3.47 27.98 4.28
CA ASN A 318 -4.90 28.26 4.47
C ASN A 318 -5.76 27.06 4.02
N PRO A 319 -6.71 26.53 4.82
CA PRO A 319 -7.49 25.33 4.49
C PRO A 319 -8.25 25.38 3.15
N VAL A 320 -8.62 26.57 2.66
CA VAL A 320 -9.28 26.72 1.35
C VAL A 320 -8.32 26.47 0.17
N SER A 321 -7.02 26.71 0.34
CA SER A 321 -5.97 26.37 -0.63
C SER A 321 -5.24 25.06 -0.32
N ALA A 322 -5.21 24.64 0.96
CA ALA A 322 -4.58 23.43 1.46
C ALA A 322 -5.08 22.15 0.78
N SER A 323 -6.39 22.07 0.51
CA SER A 323 -6.96 20.88 -0.13
C SER A 323 -6.56 20.71 -1.61
N LEU A 324 -5.82 21.66 -2.21
CA LEU A 324 -5.67 21.77 -3.66
C LEU A 324 -4.22 21.80 -4.20
N CYS A 325 -3.19 22.02 -3.37
CA CYS A 325 -1.77 21.92 -3.72
C CYS A 325 -0.91 21.63 -2.47
N GLY A 326 -0.01 20.65 -2.41
CA GLY A 326 0.28 19.57 -3.37
C GLY A 326 1.41 18.64 -2.89
N ASN A 327 1.19 17.32 -2.92
CA ASN A 327 2.24 16.32 -2.73
C ASN A 327 3.33 16.47 -3.81
N ALA A 328 4.58 16.05 -3.58
CA ALA A 328 5.65 16.15 -4.59
C ALA A 328 5.31 15.42 -5.91
N LYS A 329 4.44 14.40 -5.86
CA LYS A 329 3.82 13.74 -7.03
C LYS A 329 3.13 14.71 -8.00
N PHE A 330 2.60 15.83 -7.51
CA PHE A 330 1.99 16.87 -8.33
C PHE A 330 3.02 17.83 -8.93
N ILE A 331 4.01 18.26 -8.14
CA ILE A 331 5.11 19.11 -8.63
C ILE A 331 5.90 18.39 -9.73
N LYS A 332 6.15 17.09 -9.59
CA LYS A 332 6.72 16.26 -10.65
C LYS A 332 5.90 16.32 -11.95
N GLU A 333 4.57 16.22 -11.88
CA GLU A 333 3.70 16.24 -13.06
C GLU A 333 3.66 17.62 -13.76
N ARG A 334 3.84 18.71 -12.99
CA ARG A 334 4.05 20.07 -13.53
C ARG A 334 5.35 20.14 -14.32
N LEU A 335 6.46 19.68 -13.74
CA LEU A 335 7.77 19.60 -14.42
C LEU A 335 7.75 18.68 -15.65
N ASP A 336 7.10 17.52 -15.57
CA ASP A 336 6.91 16.61 -16.72
C ASP A 336 6.15 17.29 -17.86
N THR A 337 5.13 18.10 -17.53
CA THR A 337 4.34 18.87 -18.51
C THR A 337 5.16 20.00 -19.15
N ILE A 338 6.02 20.67 -18.39
CA ILE A 338 6.99 21.68 -18.89
C ILE A 338 7.97 21.03 -19.88
N LYS A 339 8.47 19.82 -19.57
CA LYS A 339 9.43 19.08 -20.43
C LYS A 339 8.79 18.52 -21.70
N MET A 340 7.57 17.97 -21.63
CA MET A 340 6.95 17.22 -22.75
C MET A 340 6.17 18.04 -23.78
N SER A 341 6.25 19.38 -23.76
CA SER A 341 5.58 20.25 -24.73
C SER A 341 6.12 20.08 -26.17
N LYS A 342 5.52 19.13 -26.91
CA LYS A 342 5.72 18.86 -28.35
C LYS A 342 4.53 19.39 -29.18
N LYS A 343 4.77 19.73 -30.46
CA LYS A 343 3.70 20.08 -31.42
C LYS A 343 2.80 18.86 -31.67
N LYS A 344 1.48 19.08 -31.75
CA LYS A 344 0.46 18.02 -31.80
C LYS A 344 0.03 17.69 -33.24
N THR A 345 -0.21 16.41 -33.48
CA THR A 345 -0.58 15.85 -34.79
C THR A 345 -2.03 16.17 -35.18
N THR A 346 -2.32 16.14 -36.48
CA THR A 346 -3.64 16.51 -37.04
C THR A 346 -4.78 15.63 -36.52
N LEU A 347 -4.52 14.34 -36.27
CA LEU A 347 -5.48 13.36 -35.71
C LEU A 347 -6.15 13.84 -34.41
N ILE A 348 -5.39 14.51 -33.54
CA ILE A 348 -5.86 15.00 -32.24
C ILE A 348 -6.92 16.10 -32.41
N LYS A 349 -6.87 16.88 -33.49
CA LYS A 349 -7.86 17.94 -33.78
C LYS A 349 -9.25 17.39 -34.11
N VAL A 350 -9.33 16.16 -34.64
CA VAL A 350 -10.60 15.48 -35.00
C VAL A 350 -11.13 14.63 -33.84
N LEU A 351 -10.26 13.97 -33.08
CA LEU A 351 -10.66 13.14 -31.95
C LEU A 351 -11.26 13.95 -30.78
N THR A 352 -10.81 15.19 -30.60
CA THR A 352 -11.28 16.07 -29.52
C THR A 352 -12.78 16.42 -29.62
N PRO A 353 -13.31 16.97 -30.75
CA PRO A 353 -14.74 17.25 -30.88
C PRO A 353 -15.61 15.99 -30.83
N ALA A 354 -15.14 14.86 -31.39
CA ALA A 354 -15.89 13.59 -31.33
C ALA A 354 -16.09 13.10 -29.88
N LEU A 355 -15.04 13.16 -29.05
CA LEU A 355 -15.13 12.83 -27.63
C LEU A 355 -16.02 13.84 -26.87
N THR A 356 -15.91 15.13 -27.16
CA THR A 356 -16.77 16.15 -26.54
C THR A 356 -18.24 15.92 -26.90
N ALA A 357 -18.56 15.62 -28.15
CA ALA A 357 -19.91 15.26 -28.58
C ALA A 357 -20.40 13.99 -27.86
N GLY A 358 -19.59 12.93 -27.80
CA GLY A 358 -19.93 11.69 -27.10
C GLY A 358 -20.17 11.88 -25.59
N LEU A 359 -19.39 12.73 -24.92
CA LEU A 359 -19.59 13.04 -23.49
C LEU A 359 -20.79 13.96 -23.25
N CYS A 360 -21.07 14.92 -24.13
CA CYS A 360 -22.31 15.71 -24.06
C CYS A 360 -23.54 14.82 -24.30
N PHE A 361 -23.48 13.91 -25.27
CA PHE A 361 -24.54 12.95 -25.57
C PHE A 361 -24.74 11.94 -24.42
N GLY A 362 -23.66 11.43 -23.84
CA GLY A 362 -23.70 10.57 -22.64
C GLY A 362 -24.26 11.29 -21.41
N ALA A 363 -23.86 12.55 -21.18
CA ALA A 363 -24.43 13.37 -20.10
C ALA A 363 -25.93 13.67 -20.29
N PHE A 364 -26.38 13.73 -21.56
CA PHE A 364 -27.78 13.95 -21.95
C PHE A 364 -28.64 12.68 -21.81
N TYR A 365 -28.13 11.50 -22.19
CA TYR A 365 -28.83 10.20 -22.07
C TYR A 365 -28.84 9.62 -20.65
N LEU A 366 -27.87 9.98 -19.80
CA LEU A 366 -27.82 9.58 -18.38
C LEU A 366 -28.66 10.54 -17.51
N GLY A 367 -29.86 10.92 -17.97
CA GLY A 367 -30.72 11.93 -17.33
C GLY A 367 -31.26 11.54 -15.95
N ALA A 368 -31.75 12.53 -15.23
CA ALA A 368 -32.37 12.38 -13.90
C ALA A 368 -33.84 11.96 -13.99
N TRP A 369 -34.45 11.60 -12.86
CA TRP A 369 -35.86 11.22 -12.77
C TRP A 369 -36.80 12.40 -13.07
N ALA A 370 -37.78 12.20 -13.95
CA ALA A 370 -38.96 13.05 -14.12
C ALA A 370 -40.23 12.23 -13.80
N ALA A 371 -41.19 12.81 -13.09
CA ALA A 371 -42.43 12.14 -12.71
C ALA A 371 -43.24 11.68 -13.96
N PRO A 372 -43.91 10.53 -13.92
CA PRO A 372 -44.70 10.03 -15.04
C PRO A 372 -45.98 10.87 -15.25
N ALA A 373 -46.35 11.05 -16.51
CA ALA A 373 -47.68 11.51 -16.93
C ALA A 373 -48.31 10.42 -17.82
N ASP A 374 -49.63 10.34 -17.82
CA ASP A 374 -50.38 9.20 -18.37
C ASP A 374 -50.08 8.87 -19.84
N PRO A 375 -50.17 7.57 -20.23
CA PRO A 375 -49.91 7.12 -21.58
C PRO A 375 -51.12 7.34 -22.49
N LEU A 376 -50.88 7.84 -23.71
CA LEU A 376 -51.82 7.68 -24.82
C LEU A 376 -51.14 7.00 -26.01
N GLN A 377 -51.90 6.03 -26.52
CA GLN A 377 -51.75 5.10 -27.64
C GLN A 377 -51.00 5.57 -28.90
N GLU A 378 -50.30 4.59 -29.48
CA GLU A 378 -50.29 4.23 -30.93
C GLU A 378 -49.69 5.23 -31.96
N GLU A 379 -49.20 4.81 -33.14
CA GLU A 379 -49.40 3.53 -33.84
C GLU A 379 -48.11 3.01 -34.54
N SER A 380 -48.25 1.93 -35.31
CA SER A 380 -47.20 1.06 -35.86
C SER A 380 -46.47 1.63 -37.10
N PHE A 381 -45.39 0.97 -37.55
CA PHE A 381 -45.24 0.54 -38.96
C PHE A 381 -44.12 -0.51 -39.17
N LEU A 382 -44.55 -1.77 -39.33
CA LEU A 382 -44.02 -2.86 -40.16
C LEU A 382 -42.51 -3.23 -40.28
N SER A 383 -42.21 -4.40 -39.69
CA SER A 383 -41.88 -5.67 -40.40
C SER A 383 -40.57 -5.84 -41.20
N GLY A 384 -39.78 -6.89 -40.86
CA GLY A 384 -38.63 -7.31 -41.68
C GLY A 384 -37.80 -8.54 -41.25
N LYS A 385 -38.42 -9.62 -40.76
CA LYS A 385 -37.93 -11.04 -40.69
C LYS A 385 -36.44 -11.34 -41.05
N ASN A 386 -35.64 -12.01 -40.21
CA ASN A 386 -35.72 -13.49 -40.02
C ASN A 386 -34.85 -14.02 -38.85
N ALA A 387 -35.17 -15.25 -38.39
CA ALA A 387 -34.41 -16.04 -37.41
C ALA A 387 -33.15 -16.70 -38.06
N VAL A 388 -32.22 -17.40 -37.37
CA VAL A 388 -32.37 -18.65 -36.59
C VAL A 388 -31.22 -18.82 -35.55
N SER A 389 -31.49 -19.54 -34.45
CA SER A 389 -30.62 -19.85 -33.29
C SER A 389 -29.76 -21.14 -33.49
N PRO A 390 -29.24 -21.82 -32.45
CA PRO A 390 -28.34 -21.46 -31.34
C PRO A 390 -27.04 -22.34 -31.38
N VAL A 391 -26.55 -22.84 -30.21
CA VAL A 391 -25.48 -23.85 -29.98
C VAL A 391 -24.04 -23.31 -29.94
N SER A 392 -23.11 -23.74 -29.06
CA SER A 392 -23.15 -24.19 -27.65
C SER A 392 -21.71 -24.21 -27.10
N LEU A 393 -21.59 -24.26 -25.77
CA LEU A 393 -20.42 -24.64 -24.96
C LEU A 393 -19.23 -25.33 -25.66
N THR A 394 -18.01 -24.87 -25.34
CA THR A 394 -17.02 -25.76 -24.68
C THR A 394 -15.93 -24.97 -23.95
N ALA A 395 -15.46 -25.52 -22.84
CA ALA A 395 -14.32 -25.01 -22.09
C ALA A 395 -13.01 -25.63 -22.60
N ALA A 396 -11.89 -24.94 -22.39
CA ALA A 396 -10.57 -25.55 -22.40
C ALA A 396 -9.65 -24.85 -21.40
N SER A 397 -9.38 -25.53 -20.28
CA SER A 397 -8.18 -25.25 -19.49
C SER A 397 -6.94 -25.70 -20.27
N SER A 398 -5.87 -24.93 -20.22
CA SER A 398 -4.53 -25.45 -20.53
C SER A 398 -3.50 -24.86 -19.55
N LEU A 399 -2.85 -25.76 -18.84
CA LEU A 399 -1.86 -25.52 -17.78
C LEU A 399 -0.45 -25.36 -18.36
N MET A 400 0.39 -24.60 -17.64
CA MET A 400 1.86 -24.79 -17.54
C MET A 400 2.70 -24.44 -18.80
N PRO A 401 4.05 -24.30 -18.70
CA PRO A 401 4.90 -24.61 -17.55
C PRO A 401 5.81 -23.50 -17.01
N VAL A 402 6.30 -23.77 -15.80
CA VAL A 402 7.51 -23.20 -15.21
C VAL A 402 8.73 -23.57 -16.06
N SER A 403 9.65 -22.64 -16.27
CA SER A 403 10.98 -22.93 -16.81
C SER A 403 12.06 -22.57 -15.80
N SER A 404 12.84 -23.57 -15.41
CA SER A 404 14.06 -23.47 -14.60
C SER A 404 15.25 -23.06 -15.46
N GLN A 405 16.11 -22.16 -14.99
CA GLN A 405 17.48 -22.06 -15.51
C GLN A 405 18.44 -21.35 -14.55
N ALA A 406 19.65 -21.91 -14.45
CA ALA A 406 20.88 -21.33 -13.90
C ALA A 406 22.08 -22.11 -14.52
N PRO A 407 23.33 -21.59 -14.52
CA PRO A 407 23.77 -20.28 -14.05
C PRO A 407 24.56 -19.46 -15.12
N THR A 408 24.97 -18.25 -14.71
CA THR A 408 26.11 -17.46 -15.22
C THR A 408 26.28 -17.27 -16.75
N ALA A 409 25.66 -16.23 -17.28
CA ALA A 409 26.15 -15.55 -18.49
C ALA A 409 26.73 -14.17 -18.09
N THR A 410 27.99 -13.91 -18.42
CA THR A 410 28.66 -12.63 -18.17
C THR A 410 27.95 -11.52 -18.96
N GLN A 411 27.22 -10.64 -18.27
CA GLN A 411 26.52 -9.53 -18.93
C GLN A 411 27.46 -8.35 -19.14
N GLN A 412 27.64 -7.96 -20.41
CA GLN A 412 28.12 -6.61 -20.73
C GLN A 412 27.16 -5.58 -20.11
N ALA A 413 27.72 -4.50 -19.55
CA ALA A 413 26.95 -3.59 -18.73
C ALA A 413 25.87 -2.83 -19.53
N GLN A 414 24.60 -3.17 -19.30
CA GLN A 414 23.45 -2.55 -19.97
C GLN A 414 22.74 -1.55 -19.06
N ILE A 415 22.60 -0.31 -19.55
CA ILE A 415 21.82 0.74 -18.88
C ILE A 415 20.32 0.43 -19.10
N PRO A 416 19.49 0.37 -18.03
CA PRO A 416 18.05 0.10 -18.19
C PRO A 416 17.33 1.20 -18.96
N ALA A 417 16.34 0.82 -19.76
CA ALA A 417 15.52 1.76 -20.52
C ALA A 417 14.89 2.84 -19.61
N GLY A 418 15.18 4.12 -19.90
CA GLY A 418 14.69 5.27 -19.13
C GLY A 418 15.67 5.84 -18.09
N TYR A 419 16.88 5.26 -18.00
CA TYR A 419 18.00 5.76 -17.21
C TYR A 419 19.16 6.20 -18.12
N THR A 420 20.03 7.06 -17.59
CA THR A 420 21.25 7.56 -18.23
C THR A 420 22.38 7.36 -17.23
N ALA A 421 23.49 6.75 -17.68
CA ALA A 421 24.71 6.71 -16.89
C ALA A 421 25.23 8.14 -16.72
N LEU A 422 25.32 8.60 -15.48
CA LEU A 422 25.86 9.91 -15.12
C LEU A 422 27.33 9.84 -14.75
N ARG A 423 27.74 8.71 -14.15
CA ARG A 423 29.12 8.40 -13.80
C ARG A 423 29.34 6.90 -13.98
N THR A 424 30.46 6.56 -14.58
CA THR A 424 30.96 5.19 -14.77
C THR A 424 32.44 5.23 -14.48
N GLU A 425 32.89 4.45 -13.51
CA GLU A 425 34.32 4.33 -13.18
C GLU A 425 34.65 2.86 -12.95
N SER A 426 35.89 2.50 -13.26
CA SER A 426 36.41 1.16 -13.12
C SER A 426 37.77 1.21 -12.42
N VAL A 427 37.95 0.39 -11.40
CA VAL A 427 39.16 0.35 -10.56
C VAL A 427 39.64 -1.10 -10.42
N SER A 428 40.94 -1.33 -10.55
CA SER A 428 41.54 -2.66 -10.29
C SER A 428 41.47 -2.98 -8.80
N LEU A 429 41.09 -4.22 -8.48
CA LEU A 429 41.00 -4.71 -7.09
C LEU A 429 42.31 -5.36 -6.60
N GLU A 430 43.34 -5.46 -7.45
CA GLU A 430 44.61 -6.17 -7.15
C GLU A 430 45.37 -5.64 -5.91
N ALA A 431 45.20 -4.36 -5.57
CA ALA A 431 45.83 -3.72 -4.41
C ALA A 431 44.83 -3.32 -3.31
N VAL A 432 43.56 -3.72 -3.44
CA VAL A 432 42.49 -3.38 -2.51
C VAL A 432 42.42 -4.45 -1.41
N LYS A 433 42.48 -4.02 -0.15
CA LYS A 433 42.38 -4.91 1.02
C LYS A 433 40.95 -5.03 1.54
N GLU A 434 40.17 -3.98 1.38
CA GLU A 434 38.78 -3.90 1.84
C GLU A 434 37.94 -3.16 0.79
N LEU A 435 36.78 -3.71 0.44
CA LEU A 435 35.75 -3.07 -0.34
C LEU A 435 34.59 -2.67 0.58
N GLN A 436 34.39 -1.36 0.75
CA GLN A 436 33.32 -0.80 1.58
C GLN A 436 32.22 -0.17 0.71
N LEU A 437 31.00 -0.71 0.79
CA LEU A 437 29.80 -0.19 0.14
C LEU A 437 28.94 0.52 1.18
N SER A 438 29.05 1.84 1.28
CA SER A 438 28.40 2.68 2.30
C SER A 438 27.24 3.47 1.72
N LEU A 439 26.11 2.80 1.50
CA LEU A 439 24.99 3.31 0.70
C LEU A 439 23.73 3.57 1.55
N SER A 440 22.95 4.59 1.23
CA SER A 440 21.91 5.11 2.15
C SER A 440 20.50 5.08 1.60
N TYR A 441 20.30 5.14 0.29
CA TYR A 441 18.97 5.32 -0.31
C TYR A 441 18.84 4.80 -1.74
N GLU A 442 19.94 4.39 -2.35
CA GLU A 442 20.06 3.93 -3.72
C GLU A 442 19.43 2.55 -3.94
N ASP A 443 19.13 2.22 -5.19
CA ASP A 443 18.72 0.88 -5.61
C ASP A 443 19.88 0.20 -6.34
N VAL A 444 20.61 -0.62 -5.60
CA VAL A 444 21.90 -1.22 -5.98
C VAL A 444 21.68 -2.64 -6.47
N THR A 445 22.16 -2.95 -7.68
CA THR A 445 22.18 -4.32 -8.21
C THR A 445 23.61 -4.73 -8.53
N ILE A 446 24.03 -5.82 -7.92
CA ILE A 446 25.37 -6.42 -8.04
C ILE A 446 25.32 -7.55 -9.08
N TYR A 447 26.24 -7.50 -10.04
CA TYR A 447 26.41 -8.44 -11.15
C TYR A 447 27.84 -9.01 -11.19
N PRO A 448 28.04 -10.23 -11.73
CA PRO A 448 29.36 -10.79 -11.93
C PRO A 448 30.18 -10.00 -12.96
N SER A 449 31.40 -9.64 -12.57
CA SER A 449 32.50 -9.28 -13.46
C SER A 449 33.32 -10.52 -13.80
N ALA A 450 33.90 -10.58 -15.00
CA ALA A 450 34.87 -11.61 -15.37
C ALA A 450 36.31 -11.22 -14.98
N ASP A 451 36.57 -9.93 -14.80
CA ASP A 451 37.89 -9.37 -14.51
C ASP A 451 37.99 -8.99 -13.02
N ASN A 452 39.20 -8.95 -12.47
CA ASN A 452 39.47 -8.49 -11.10
C ASN A 452 39.38 -6.95 -10.96
N THR A 453 38.29 -6.38 -11.48
CA THR A 453 37.98 -4.95 -11.47
C THR A 453 36.59 -4.73 -10.90
N LEU A 454 36.44 -3.65 -10.14
CA LEU A 454 35.14 -3.13 -9.76
C LEU A 454 34.76 -2.06 -10.78
N THR A 455 33.63 -2.25 -11.45
CA THR A 455 33.00 -1.22 -12.28
C THR A 455 31.68 -0.83 -11.65
N TYR A 456 31.49 0.45 -11.31
CA TYR A 456 30.18 0.96 -10.91
C TYR A 456 29.63 1.92 -11.96
N ILE A 457 28.31 1.85 -12.17
CA ILE A 457 27.57 2.73 -13.07
C ILE A 457 26.45 3.37 -12.27
N PHE A 458 26.58 4.67 -12.00
CA PHE A 458 25.51 5.46 -11.40
C PHE A 458 24.52 5.89 -12.49
N CYS A 459 23.34 5.28 -12.48
CA CYS A 459 22.25 5.51 -13.40
C CYS A 459 21.23 6.49 -12.80
N GLY A 460 21.30 7.74 -13.25
CA GLY A 460 20.28 8.74 -12.99
C GLY A 460 19.03 8.51 -13.84
N ASN A 461 17.86 8.87 -13.32
CA ASN A 461 16.62 8.86 -14.10
C ASN A 461 16.60 10.07 -15.05
N ASN A 462 16.34 9.85 -16.35
CA ASN A 462 16.43 10.87 -17.43
C ASN A 462 15.51 12.08 -17.24
N SER A 463 14.56 11.98 -16.30
CA SER A 463 13.66 13.06 -15.92
C SER A 463 14.31 14.06 -14.95
N TRP A 464 15.55 13.86 -14.52
CA TRP A 464 16.23 14.65 -13.47
C TRP A 464 17.67 14.96 -13.85
N ASN A 465 18.15 16.11 -13.35
CA ASN A 465 19.57 16.43 -13.31
C ASN A 465 20.00 16.21 -11.86
N TYR A 466 21.09 15.48 -11.67
CA TYR A 466 21.71 15.26 -10.36
C TYR A 466 22.90 16.21 -10.26
N ALA A 467 23.15 16.76 -9.08
CA ALA A 467 24.40 17.50 -8.81
C ALA A 467 25.58 16.51 -8.69
N GLU A 468 26.81 16.99 -8.86
CA GLU A 468 28.00 16.13 -8.81
C GLU A 468 28.17 15.47 -7.43
N ASN A 469 27.85 16.19 -6.36
CA ASN A 469 27.84 15.68 -4.99
C ASN A 469 26.60 14.82 -4.63
N GLU A 470 25.57 14.77 -5.49
CA GLU A 470 24.39 13.90 -5.32
C GLU A 470 24.60 12.50 -5.93
N ILE A 471 25.69 12.32 -6.68
CA ILE A 471 26.11 11.07 -7.29
C ILE A 471 27.00 10.32 -6.29
N ALA A 472 26.78 9.01 -6.11
CA ALA A 472 27.64 8.18 -5.26
C ALA A 472 29.08 8.22 -5.77
N ALA A 473 30.04 8.35 -4.86
CA ALA A 473 31.44 8.55 -5.17
C ALA A 473 32.26 7.32 -4.79
N LEU A 474 33.21 6.94 -5.64
CA LEU A 474 34.21 5.93 -5.35
C LEU A 474 35.51 6.63 -4.93
N SER A 475 36.09 6.23 -3.81
CA SER A 475 37.39 6.72 -3.35
C SER A 475 38.26 5.59 -2.81
N LEU A 476 39.55 5.62 -3.13
CA LEU A 476 40.55 4.68 -2.60
C LEU A 476 41.41 5.43 -1.57
N LYS A 477 41.40 4.95 -0.33
CA LYS A 477 42.19 5.52 0.78
C LYS A 477 42.85 4.38 1.54
N ASP A 478 44.18 4.42 1.67
CA ASP A 478 44.99 3.49 2.48
C ASP A 478 44.78 1.98 2.20
N GLY A 479 44.28 1.63 1.01
CA GLY A 479 43.98 0.26 0.59
C GLY A 479 42.50 -0.15 0.74
N THR A 480 41.67 0.68 1.38
CA THR A 480 40.21 0.51 1.41
C THR A 480 39.57 1.27 0.24
N LEU A 481 38.79 0.56 -0.58
CA LEU A 481 38.01 1.11 -1.68
C LEU A 481 36.57 1.37 -1.18
N VAL A 482 36.23 2.64 -0.98
CA VAL A 482 34.92 3.06 -0.46
C VAL A 482 34.03 3.58 -1.59
N LEU A 483 32.88 2.94 -1.79
CA LEU A 483 31.76 3.48 -2.56
C LEU A 483 30.76 4.11 -1.58
N GLU A 484 30.79 5.44 -1.47
CA GLU A 484 29.95 6.20 -0.54
C GLU A 484 28.73 6.83 -1.23
N SER A 485 27.62 6.85 -0.51
CA SER A 485 26.37 7.51 -0.92
C SER A 485 26.58 9.00 -1.19
N GLY A 486 25.90 9.52 -2.21
CA GLY A 486 25.90 10.96 -2.46
C GLY A 486 25.25 11.76 -1.32
N VAL A 487 25.42 13.08 -1.34
CA VAL A 487 24.72 13.99 -0.44
C VAL A 487 23.21 13.90 -0.71
N TRP A 488 22.47 13.32 0.22
CA TRP A 488 21.02 13.19 0.14
C TRP A 488 20.34 14.56 0.00
N ASN A 489 19.76 14.84 -1.16
CA ASN A 489 18.94 16.02 -1.34
C ASN A 489 17.60 15.84 -0.62
N LYS A 490 17.35 16.67 0.40
CA LYS A 490 16.13 16.61 1.23
C LYS A 490 14.84 16.75 0.41
N ALA A 491 14.84 17.34 -0.78
CA ALA A 491 13.68 17.37 -1.67
C ALA A 491 13.21 15.97 -2.11
N TRP A 492 14.14 15.00 -2.19
CA TRP A 492 13.87 13.62 -2.61
C TRP A 492 13.01 12.84 -1.61
N SER A 493 13.14 13.13 -0.31
CA SER A 493 12.31 12.54 0.77
C SER A 493 10.80 12.74 0.60
N ARG A 494 10.39 13.74 -0.21
CA ARG A 494 8.99 14.06 -0.47
C ARG A 494 8.39 13.23 -1.62
N LEU A 495 9.23 12.50 -2.36
CA LEU A 495 8.84 11.66 -3.51
C LEU A 495 8.50 10.23 -3.06
N SER A 496 7.73 9.51 -3.87
CA SER A 496 7.39 8.12 -3.59
C SER A 496 8.60 7.21 -3.84
N TYR A 497 9.11 6.59 -2.76
CA TYR A 497 10.21 5.62 -2.67
C TYR A 497 10.58 4.96 -4.01
N ARG A 498 9.67 4.14 -4.58
CA ARG A 498 9.92 3.33 -5.80
C ARG A 498 10.05 4.08 -7.14
N LYS A 499 9.95 5.42 -7.20
CA LYS A 499 9.90 6.18 -8.48
C LYS A 499 10.98 7.24 -8.69
N TRP A 500 11.91 7.35 -7.74
CA TRP A 500 12.95 8.38 -7.79
C TRP A 500 14.35 7.84 -7.40
N GLN A 501 14.46 6.76 -6.62
CA GLN A 501 15.76 6.17 -6.24
C GLN A 501 16.71 6.05 -7.44
N PRO A 502 17.93 6.61 -7.37
CA PRO A 502 18.95 6.39 -8.38
C PRO A 502 19.37 4.91 -8.34
N LYS A 503 19.77 4.40 -9.50
CA LYS A 503 20.20 3.01 -9.62
C LYS A 503 21.72 2.95 -9.67
N ILE A 504 22.31 2.04 -8.89
CA ILE A 504 23.74 1.72 -9.00
C ILE A 504 23.84 0.29 -9.53
N PHE A 505 24.54 0.14 -10.64
CA PHE A 505 24.93 -1.17 -11.13
C PHE A 505 26.39 -1.39 -10.80
N LEU A 506 26.67 -2.41 -9.99
CA LEU A 506 27.99 -2.75 -9.51
C LEU A 506 28.40 -4.08 -10.14
N TYR A 507 29.50 -4.10 -10.87
CA TYR A 507 30.10 -5.30 -11.44
C TYR A 507 31.36 -5.59 -10.64
N LEU A 508 31.42 -6.77 -10.01
CA LEU A 508 32.52 -7.20 -9.16
C LEU A 508 32.78 -8.70 -9.34
N PRO A 509 34.01 -9.21 -9.10
CA PRO A 509 34.29 -10.64 -9.22
C PRO A 509 33.52 -11.42 -8.15
N ALA A 510 32.95 -12.58 -8.52
CA ALA A 510 32.20 -13.43 -7.60
C ALA A 510 33.05 -13.97 -6.44
N ASP A 511 34.37 -14.10 -6.67
CA ASP A 511 35.35 -14.40 -5.65
C ASP A 511 36.30 -13.20 -5.47
N LEU A 512 36.28 -12.59 -4.28
CA LEU A 512 37.02 -11.39 -3.93
C LEU A 512 38.20 -11.74 -3.01
N SER A 513 39.40 -11.31 -3.38
CA SER A 513 40.62 -11.43 -2.57
C SER A 513 40.81 -10.21 -1.65
N ALA A 514 39.73 -9.82 -0.96
CA ALA A 514 39.66 -8.69 -0.06
C ALA A 514 38.51 -8.87 0.94
N ASP A 515 38.49 -8.05 1.99
CA ASP A 515 37.35 -7.91 2.90
C ASP A 515 36.18 -7.20 2.20
N LEU A 516 34.93 -7.57 2.55
CA LEU A 516 33.71 -6.95 2.02
C LEU A 516 32.83 -6.41 3.15
N SER A 517 32.65 -5.09 3.20
CA SER A 517 31.72 -4.42 4.11
C SER A 517 30.62 -3.75 3.31
N ALA A 518 29.37 -4.16 3.48
CA ALA A 518 28.22 -3.62 2.75
C ALA A 518 27.12 -3.16 3.70
N SER A 519 26.82 -1.86 3.70
CA SER A 519 25.76 -1.25 4.50
C SER A 519 24.70 -0.61 3.61
N ILE A 520 23.43 -0.77 4.00
CA ILE A 520 22.29 -0.11 3.33
C ILE A 520 21.35 0.56 4.35
N GLY A 521 21.23 1.89 4.24
CA GLY A 521 20.40 2.70 5.13
C GLY A 521 18.90 2.46 4.95
N SER A 522 18.31 3.14 3.97
CA SER A 522 16.89 3.06 3.58
C SER A 522 16.68 2.50 2.17
N GLY A 523 17.76 2.32 1.39
CA GLY A 523 17.72 1.86 0.00
C GLY A 523 17.47 0.36 -0.18
N SER A 524 17.76 -0.14 -1.37
CA SER A 524 17.77 -1.57 -1.68
C SER A 524 19.11 -2.01 -2.23
N MET A 525 19.64 -3.15 -1.75
CA MET A 525 20.83 -3.78 -2.30
C MET A 525 20.54 -5.23 -2.66
N LYS A 526 20.81 -5.62 -3.90
CA LYS A 526 20.59 -6.98 -4.39
C LYS A 526 21.82 -7.55 -5.09
N SER A 527 22.28 -8.73 -4.69
CA SER A 527 23.17 -9.55 -5.52
C SER A 527 22.42 -10.52 -6.43
N THR A 528 22.96 -10.73 -7.63
CA THR A 528 22.49 -11.72 -8.60
C THR A 528 23.34 -13.00 -8.63
N MET A 529 24.41 -13.03 -7.83
CA MET A 529 25.38 -14.13 -7.75
C MET A 529 25.76 -14.41 -6.29
N ALA A 530 26.33 -15.60 -6.06
CA ALA A 530 27.04 -15.88 -4.82
C ALA A 530 28.28 -14.96 -4.70
N VAL A 531 28.60 -14.55 -3.49
CA VAL A 531 29.75 -13.67 -3.22
C VAL A 531 30.65 -14.34 -2.20
N THR A 532 31.93 -14.44 -2.51
CA THR A 532 32.99 -14.96 -1.63
C THR A 532 33.99 -13.85 -1.33
N ALA A 533 34.39 -13.67 -0.06
CA ALA A 533 35.36 -12.68 0.37
C ALA A 533 36.19 -13.17 1.58
N ASP A 534 37.19 -12.41 2.03
CA ASP A 534 38.04 -12.81 3.18
C ASP A 534 37.28 -12.69 4.52
N THR A 535 36.75 -11.51 4.83
CA THR A 535 35.64 -11.30 5.77
C THR A 535 34.43 -10.73 5.02
N VAL A 536 33.23 -10.93 5.57
CA VAL A 536 32.00 -10.29 5.07
C VAL A 536 31.21 -9.66 6.21
N ALA A 537 30.91 -8.37 6.11
CA ALA A 537 30.01 -7.65 7.00
C ALA A 537 28.82 -7.08 6.21
N LEU A 538 27.60 -7.46 6.58
CA LEU A 538 26.35 -6.98 5.96
C LEU A 538 25.52 -6.22 7.00
N ASP A 539 25.27 -4.93 6.79
CA ASP A 539 24.43 -4.10 7.68
C ASP A 539 23.20 -3.54 6.92
N THR A 540 22.03 -3.62 7.55
CA THR A 540 20.74 -3.15 6.98
C THR A 540 19.93 -2.42 8.04
N ALA A 541 19.86 -1.09 7.93
CA ALA A 541 19.22 -0.27 8.97
C ALA A 541 17.69 -0.27 8.87
N SER A 542 17.13 0.11 7.72
CA SER A 542 15.68 0.22 7.45
C SER A 542 15.28 -0.15 6.02
N GLY A 543 16.26 -0.31 5.14
CA GLY A 543 16.08 -0.69 3.74
C GLY A 543 15.89 -2.20 3.55
N SER A 544 16.25 -2.70 2.37
CA SER A 544 16.20 -4.13 2.06
C SER A 544 17.47 -4.64 1.41
N MET A 545 18.07 -5.68 1.97
CA MET A 545 19.23 -6.36 1.40
C MET A 545 18.82 -7.77 0.93
N THR A 546 19.28 -8.19 -0.26
CA THR A 546 19.01 -9.53 -0.79
C THR A 546 20.23 -10.09 -1.53
N PHE A 547 20.92 -11.03 -0.90
CA PHE A 547 21.97 -11.82 -1.54
C PHE A 547 21.46 -13.23 -1.86
N SER A 548 22.10 -13.92 -2.79
CA SER A 548 22.06 -15.39 -2.83
C SER A 548 23.05 -15.92 -1.77
N ASP A 549 23.86 -16.93 -2.09
CA ASP A 549 24.82 -17.46 -1.13
C ASP A 549 25.94 -16.46 -0.82
N VAL A 550 26.42 -16.46 0.42
CA VAL A 550 27.47 -15.56 0.92
C VAL A 550 28.52 -16.38 1.65
N ASN A 551 29.75 -16.34 1.15
CA ASN A 551 30.86 -17.09 1.69
C ASN A 551 31.92 -16.14 2.24
N SER A 552 32.47 -16.46 3.41
CA SER A 552 33.61 -15.78 4.01
C SER A 552 34.71 -16.81 4.30
N ARG A 553 35.96 -16.50 3.98
CA ARG A 553 37.09 -17.37 4.37
C ARG A 553 37.30 -17.36 5.89
N SER A 554 36.87 -16.29 6.57
CA SER A 554 37.06 -16.09 8.00
C SER A 554 35.76 -15.70 8.74
N GLY A 555 35.58 -14.43 9.11
CA GLY A 555 34.41 -13.92 9.83
C GLY A 555 33.29 -13.47 8.90
N LEU A 556 32.05 -13.78 9.27
CA LEU A 556 30.84 -13.30 8.61
C LEU A 556 29.90 -12.67 9.64
N VAL A 557 29.59 -11.39 9.47
CA VAL A 557 28.68 -10.62 10.33
C VAL A 557 27.47 -10.18 9.52
N VAL A 558 26.26 -10.38 10.05
CA VAL A 558 25.01 -9.86 9.46
C VAL A 558 24.21 -9.14 10.53
N SER A 559 24.11 -7.82 10.42
CA SER A 559 23.31 -6.96 11.28
C SER A 559 22.06 -6.48 10.54
N ASN A 560 20.88 -6.66 11.14
CA ASN A 560 19.62 -6.12 10.62
C ASN A 560 18.88 -5.34 11.71
N GLY A 561 18.71 -4.04 11.49
CA GLY A 561 18.00 -3.13 12.40
C GLY A 561 16.49 -3.32 12.35
N SER A 562 15.82 -2.49 11.56
CA SER A 562 14.37 -2.49 11.30
C SER A 562 14.00 -2.91 9.87
N GLY A 563 15.01 -3.08 9.00
CA GLY A 563 14.86 -3.43 7.59
C GLY A 563 14.58 -4.91 7.35
N SER A 564 14.83 -5.35 6.11
CA SER A 564 14.74 -6.76 5.75
C SER A 564 15.99 -7.24 5.02
N THR A 565 16.68 -8.20 5.61
CA THR A 565 17.83 -8.87 5.03
C THR A 565 17.45 -10.30 4.65
N LYS A 566 17.65 -10.65 3.38
CA LYS A 566 17.53 -12.02 2.89
C LYS A 566 18.85 -12.50 2.31
N THR A 567 19.30 -13.68 2.70
CA THR A 567 20.45 -14.37 2.12
C THR A 567 20.06 -15.78 1.68
N GLY A 568 20.93 -16.39 0.87
CA GLY A 568 20.93 -17.82 0.61
C GLY A 568 21.58 -18.58 1.76
N SER A 569 22.50 -19.47 1.44
CA SER A 569 23.36 -20.15 2.40
C SER A 569 24.49 -19.22 2.84
N LEU A 570 24.77 -19.17 4.14
CA LEU A 570 25.93 -18.50 4.70
C LEU A 570 27.01 -19.55 4.99
N THR A 571 28.24 -19.35 4.49
CA THR A 571 29.37 -20.25 4.75
C THR A 571 30.55 -19.45 5.29
N CYS A 572 31.06 -19.78 6.47
CA CYS A 572 32.16 -19.02 7.09
C CYS A 572 32.94 -19.83 8.13
N THR A 573 34.01 -19.26 8.66
CA THR A 573 34.71 -19.84 9.83
C THR A 573 34.03 -19.43 11.15
N LYS A 574 33.58 -18.17 11.25
CA LYS A 574 32.76 -17.67 12.37
C LYS A 574 31.56 -16.88 11.85
N ALA A 575 30.36 -17.19 12.36
CA ALA A 575 29.12 -16.47 12.04
C ALA A 575 28.66 -15.62 13.23
N GLU A 576 28.26 -14.38 12.97
CA GLU A 576 27.58 -13.51 13.95
C GLU A 576 26.39 -12.82 13.26
N LEU A 577 25.17 -13.20 13.68
CA LEU A 577 23.93 -12.82 13.01
C LEU A 577 23.00 -12.14 14.02
N ASP A 578 22.76 -10.84 13.89
CA ASP A 578 21.89 -10.09 14.79
C ASP A 578 20.70 -9.45 14.07
N ASN A 579 19.49 -9.65 14.62
CA ASN A 579 18.26 -9.05 14.14
C ASN A 579 17.56 -8.28 15.25
N SER A 580 17.64 -6.95 15.23
CA SER A 580 17.10 -6.08 16.30
C SER A 580 15.56 -6.05 16.34
N SER A 581 14.93 -5.74 15.19
CA SER A 581 13.46 -5.57 15.08
C SER A 581 12.87 -5.89 13.71
N GLY A 582 13.71 -6.01 12.67
CA GLY A 582 13.29 -6.26 11.29
C GLY A 582 13.05 -7.74 10.96
N SER A 583 13.14 -8.09 9.67
CA SER A 583 13.07 -9.48 9.21
C SER A 583 14.39 -9.95 8.59
N LEU A 584 15.07 -10.86 9.29
CA LEU A 584 16.29 -11.52 8.83
C LEU A 584 15.96 -12.95 8.37
N ARG A 585 16.29 -13.29 7.12
CA ARG A 585 15.98 -14.59 6.51
C ARG A 585 17.18 -15.19 5.80
N MET A 586 17.46 -16.47 6.03
CA MET A 586 18.59 -17.19 5.44
C MET A 586 18.21 -18.64 5.12
N ASN A 587 18.74 -19.21 4.04
CA ASN A 587 18.44 -20.59 3.65
C ASN A 587 19.22 -21.61 4.50
N ALA A 588 20.44 -21.29 4.92
CA ALA A 588 21.27 -22.13 5.78
C ALA A 588 22.40 -21.31 6.43
N VAL A 589 22.97 -21.81 7.53
CA VAL A 589 24.17 -21.25 8.18
C VAL A 589 25.18 -22.37 8.41
N ASN A 590 26.37 -22.26 7.83
CA ASN A 590 27.44 -23.25 7.94
C ASN A 590 28.70 -22.56 8.49
N ALA A 591 28.91 -22.66 9.80
CA ALA A 591 30.08 -22.09 10.47
C ALA A 591 31.09 -23.18 10.82
N SER A 592 32.31 -23.09 10.28
CA SER A 592 33.31 -24.16 10.41
C SER A 592 33.90 -24.27 11.83
N MET A 593 33.80 -23.21 12.65
CA MET A 593 34.09 -23.21 14.09
C MET A 593 32.91 -22.75 14.95
N ASN A 594 32.56 -21.46 14.98
CA ASN A 594 31.64 -20.87 15.97
C ASN A 594 30.50 -20.05 15.33
N GLY A 595 29.35 -20.00 16.00
CA GLY A 595 28.18 -19.24 15.52
C GLY A 595 27.40 -18.54 16.63
N ILE A 596 27.13 -17.25 16.46
CA ILE A 596 26.25 -16.45 17.33
C ILE A 596 25.05 -15.98 16.50
N ILE A 597 23.84 -16.22 17.01
CA ILE A 597 22.58 -15.89 16.35
C ILE A 597 21.65 -15.25 17.38
N SER A 598 21.34 -13.97 17.20
CA SER A 598 20.46 -13.20 18.08
C SER A 598 19.25 -12.64 17.32
N ASN A 599 18.09 -12.74 17.97
CA ASN A 599 16.87 -12.07 17.55
C ASN A 599 16.33 -11.26 18.74
N GLY A 600 16.21 -9.95 18.56
CA GLY A 600 15.59 -9.04 19.52
C GLY A 600 14.08 -9.19 19.50
N SER A 601 13.41 -8.24 18.84
CA SER A 601 11.94 -8.14 18.74
C SER A 601 11.39 -8.51 17.36
N GLY A 602 12.26 -8.78 16.39
CA GLY A 602 11.91 -9.01 14.99
C GLY A 602 11.55 -10.44 14.65
N SER A 603 11.58 -10.76 13.34
CA SER A 603 11.37 -12.10 12.81
C SER A 603 12.66 -12.64 12.19
N LEU A 604 13.24 -13.67 12.80
CA LEU A 604 14.40 -14.39 12.28
C LEU A 604 13.97 -15.77 11.78
N THR A 605 14.23 -16.07 10.50
CA THR A 605 14.00 -17.41 9.93
C THR A 605 15.25 -17.95 9.27
N ALA A 606 15.76 -19.08 9.76
CA ALA A 606 16.85 -19.84 9.15
C ALA A 606 16.35 -21.20 8.64
N GLY A 607 17.02 -21.75 7.63
CA GLY A 607 16.96 -23.20 7.40
C GLY A 607 17.90 -23.92 8.37
N ASN A 608 18.68 -24.88 7.86
CA ASN A 608 19.56 -25.67 8.72
C ASN A 608 20.79 -24.86 9.17
N ILE A 609 21.20 -25.09 10.42
CA ILE A 609 22.36 -24.46 11.06
C ILE A 609 23.37 -25.56 11.41
N THR A 610 24.58 -25.44 10.90
CA THR A 610 25.69 -26.38 11.15
C THR A 610 26.88 -25.61 11.73
N VAL A 611 27.38 -26.04 12.89
CA VAL A 611 28.50 -25.40 13.59
C VAL A 611 29.56 -26.43 14.00
N GLY A 612 30.82 -26.17 13.66
CA GLY A 612 31.96 -27.05 14.00
C GLY A 612 32.16 -28.18 12.99
N THR A 613 32.44 -27.83 11.73
CA THR A 613 32.67 -28.81 10.64
C THR A 613 34.16 -29.07 10.36
N THR A 614 35.06 -28.46 11.13
CA THR A 614 36.51 -28.68 11.03
C THR A 614 36.94 -29.92 11.82
N ALA A 615 38.21 -30.33 11.66
CA ALA A 615 38.81 -31.39 12.47
C ALA A 615 39.54 -30.80 13.69
N ALA A 616 38.79 -30.26 14.66
CA ALA A 616 39.29 -29.83 15.96
C ALA A 616 38.53 -30.52 17.11
N ALA A 617 38.87 -30.21 18.36
CA ALA A 617 38.21 -30.82 19.51
C ALA A 617 36.80 -30.24 19.69
N ALA A 618 35.85 -31.08 20.12
CA ALA A 618 34.46 -30.66 20.38
C ALA A 618 34.34 -29.52 21.42
N SER A 619 35.34 -29.36 22.30
CA SER A 619 35.46 -28.25 23.25
C SER A 619 35.57 -26.87 22.60
N ASP A 620 36.08 -26.82 21.37
CA ASP A 620 36.51 -25.57 20.73
C ASP A 620 35.35 -24.92 19.97
N TYR A 621 34.25 -25.64 19.80
CA TYR A 621 33.04 -25.20 19.10
C TYR A 621 31.96 -24.72 20.06
N GLN A 622 31.49 -23.50 19.80
CA GLN A 622 30.37 -22.90 20.50
C GLN A 622 29.35 -22.32 19.53
N CYS A 623 28.08 -22.68 19.73
CA CYS A 623 26.94 -22.03 19.12
C CYS A 623 26.09 -21.34 20.20
N ILE A 624 25.73 -20.08 19.99
CA ILE A 624 24.80 -19.33 20.84
C ILE A 624 23.62 -18.90 19.99
N ILE A 625 22.41 -19.31 20.38
CA ILE A 625 21.14 -18.94 19.74
C ILE A 625 20.26 -18.27 20.80
N SER A 626 19.82 -17.03 20.54
CA SER A 626 19.07 -16.24 21.52
C SER A 626 17.86 -15.52 20.89
N ASN A 627 16.72 -15.60 21.56
CA ASN A 627 15.49 -14.88 21.18
C ASN A 627 14.97 -14.05 22.36
N ALA A 628 14.96 -12.73 22.24
CA ALA A 628 14.57 -11.84 23.34
C ALA A 628 13.04 -11.73 23.48
N SER A 629 12.34 -11.38 22.40
CA SER A 629 10.87 -11.25 22.38
C SER A 629 10.22 -11.52 21.03
N GLY A 630 11.01 -11.54 19.95
CA GLY A 630 10.55 -11.74 18.60
C GLY A 630 10.14 -13.19 18.28
N HIS A 631 9.95 -13.44 16.99
CA HIS A 631 9.63 -14.76 16.45
C HIS A 631 10.87 -15.35 15.78
N MET A 632 11.29 -16.52 16.25
CA MET A 632 12.43 -17.26 15.70
C MET A 632 11.98 -18.61 15.15
N GLU A 633 12.34 -18.93 13.90
CA GLU A 633 12.20 -20.27 13.34
C GLU A 633 13.52 -20.74 12.72
N THR A 634 13.93 -21.99 12.98
CA THR A 634 15.07 -22.62 12.33
C THR A 634 14.71 -24.01 11.80
N GLY A 635 15.45 -24.47 10.79
CA GLY A 635 15.55 -25.90 10.46
C GLY A 635 16.33 -26.67 11.53
N ASP A 636 16.95 -27.76 11.10
CA ASP A 636 17.77 -28.60 11.99
C ASP A 636 19.04 -27.86 12.42
N VAL A 637 19.45 -28.06 13.68
CA VAL A 637 20.62 -27.40 14.28
C VAL A 637 21.61 -28.45 14.75
N THR A 638 22.73 -28.57 14.05
CA THR A 638 23.81 -29.52 14.36
C THR A 638 25.05 -28.75 14.83
N VAL A 639 25.51 -29.05 16.04
CA VAL A 639 26.67 -28.39 16.67
C VAL A 639 27.63 -29.46 17.19
N SER A 640 28.84 -29.54 16.64
CA SER A 640 29.81 -30.58 17.05
C SER A 640 30.34 -30.39 18.49
N GLY A 641 30.12 -29.21 19.09
CA GLY A 641 30.48 -28.88 20.46
C GLY A 641 29.29 -28.43 21.31
N SER A 642 29.44 -27.26 21.93
CA SER A 642 28.46 -26.71 22.88
C SER A 642 27.41 -25.81 22.23
N LEU A 643 26.14 -25.97 22.61
CA LEU A 643 25.02 -25.13 22.19
C LEU A 643 24.38 -24.43 23.39
N ASN A 644 24.33 -23.09 23.39
CA ASN A 644 23.49 -22.32 24.31
C ASN A 644 22.27 -21.77 23.54
N LEU A 645 21.08 -22.30 23.84
CA LEU A 645 19.81 -21.90 23.24
C LEU A 645 18.95 -21.23 24.32
N SER A 646 18.61 -19.96 24.12
CA SER A 646 17.85 -19.15 25.09
C SER A 646 16.66 -18.44 24.47
N THR A 647 15.56 -18.35 25.21
CA THR A 647 14.40 -17.53 24.82
C THR A 647 13.81 -16.79 26.02
N ALA A 648 13.98 -15.47 26.09
CA ALA A 648 13.48 -14.68 27.21
C ALA A 648 11.95 -14.53 27.17
N SER A 649 11.39 -14.19 26.00
CA SER A 649 9.96 -14.14 25.72
C SER A 649 9.69 -14.43 24.22
N GLY A 650 8.43 -14.59 23.84
CA GLY A 650 8.03 -14.88 22.47
C GLY A 650 8.20 -16.35 22.03
N PRO A 651 7.78 -16.69 20.80
CA PRO A 651 7.86 -18.05 20.26
C PRO A 651 9.16 -18.32 19.49
N ALA A 652 9.86 -19.39 19.87
CA ALA A 652 10.99 -19.94 19.14
C ALA A 652 10.70 -21.41 18.74
N ALA A 653 10.88 -21.76 17.47
CA ALA A 653 10.68 -23.10 16.94
C ALA A 653 11.92 -23.56 16.15
N LEU A 654 12.47 -24.72 16.50
CA LEU A 654 13.66 -25.29 15.87
C LEU A 654 13.39 -26.73 15.43
N GLY A 655 14.14 -27.21 14.43
CA GLY A 655 14.08 -28.57 13.89
C GLY A 655 14.57 -29.65 14.87
N GLN A 656 15.35 -30.60 14.38
CA GLN A 656 16.12 -31.51 15.22
C GLN A 656 17.36 -30.77 15.70
N VAL A 657 17.55 -30.69 17.02
CA VAL A 657 18.75 -30.12 17.63
C VAL A 657 19.68 -31.27 18.02
N SER A 658 20.93 -31.25 17.55
CA SER A 658 21.95 -32.23 17.91
C SER A 658 23.23 -31.50 18.32
N ALA A 659 23.61 -31.61 19.60
CA ALA A 659 24.81 -31.00 20.14
C ALA A 659 25.60 -31.99 21.00
N ALA A 660 26.93 -31.83 21.12
CA ALA A 660 27.71 -32.64 22.05
C ALA A 660 27.30 -32.34 23.51
N ALA A 661 27.09 -31.04 23.81
CA ALA A 661 26.48 -30.57 25.04
C ALA A 661 25.54 -29.38 24.76
N TYR A 662 24.42 -29.27 25.49
CA TYR A 662 23.47 -28.16 25.35
C TYR A 662 23.07 -27.51 26.67
N THR A 663 22.78 -26.21 26.62
CA THR A 663 22.04 -25.47 27.64
C THR A 663 20.85 -24.84 26.95
N VAL A 664 19.65 -25.34 27.26
CA VAL A 664 18.39 -24.92 26.65
C VAL A 664 17.55 -24.22 27.72
N SER A 665 17.25 -22.93 27.54
CA SER A 665 16.60 -22.13 28.58
C SER A 665 15.46 -21.25 28.08
N THR A 666 14.43 -21.06 28.92
CA THR A 666 13.43 -20.01 28.70
C THR A 666 13.00 -19.33 29.99
N ALA A 667 12.86 -17.99 29.94
CA ALA A 667 12.28 -17.24 31.03
C ALA A 667 10.75 -17.31 30.98
N SER A 668 10.12 -16.66 29.99
CA SER A 668 8.66 -16.60 29.81
C SER A 668 8.17 -17.00 28.41
N GLY A 669 9.09 -17.44 27.54
CA GLY A 669 8.80 -17.75 26.14
C GLY A 669 8.21 -19.14 25.90
N SER A 670 8.01 -19.46 24.63
CA SER A 670 7.58 -20.78 24.16
C SER A 670 8.63 -21.34 23.22
N LEU A 671 9.47 -22.27 23.70
CA LEU A 671 10.47 -22.95 22.91
C LEU A 671 9.95 -24.33 22.46
N LYS A 672 9.98 -24.60 21.15
CA LYS A 672 9.57 -25.88 20.56
C LYS A 672 10.71 -26.45 19.73
N LEU A 673 11.15 -27.66 20.05
CA LEU A 673 12.16 -28.41 19.30
C LEU A 673 11.48 -29.66 18.76
N THR A 674 11.69 -30.03 17.49
CA THR A 674 11.15 -31.31 16.98
C THR A 674 11.91 -32.51 17.58
N GLY A 675 13.16 -32.31 17.97
CA GLY A 675 13.93 -33.22 18.81
C GLY A 675 15.21 -32.58 19.35
N LEU A 676 15.84 -33.27 20.28
CA LEU A 676 17.01 -32.85 21.03
C LEU A 676 17.89 -34.08 21.30
N ASN A 677 19.10 -34.07 20.75
CA ASN A 677 20.12 -35.10 20.87
C ASN A 677 21.37 -34.49 21.53
N GLY A 678 21.94 -35.18 22.51
CA GLY A 678 23.09 -34.70 23.29
C GLY A 678 22.95 -34.90 24.80
N ASN A 679 23.84 -34.28 25.56
CA ASN A 679 23.75 -34.16 27.02
C ASN A 679 23.61 -32.68 27.44
N GLY A 680 23.29 -32.40 28.71
CA GLY A 680 23.24 -31.01 29.22
C GLY A 680 21.99 -30.65 30.01
N SER A 681 21.44 -29.46 29.81
CA SER A 681 20.38 -28.89 30.69
C SER A 681 19.19 -28.28 29.93
N LEU A 682 18.01 -28.41 30.55
CA LEU A 682 16.74 -27.82 30.13
C LEU A 682 16.17 -27.01 31.30
N SER A 683 16.14 -25.67 31.21
CA SER A 683 15.69 -24.79 32.30
C SER A 683 14.54 -23.88 31.91
N CYS A 684 13.45 -23.88 32.67
CA CYS A 684 12.24 -23.11 32.38
C CYS A 684 11.75 -22.35 33.62
N ALA A 685 11.79 -21.01 33.59
CA ALA A 685 11.37 -20.20 34.74
C ALA A 685 9.84 -20.13 34.86
N SER A 686 9.13 -19.63 33.84
CA SER A 686 7.67 -19.53 33.78
C SER A 686 7.06 -19.82 32.40
N GLY A 687 7.88 -19.97 31.36
CA GLY A 687 7.45 -20.26 30.00
C GLY A 687 7.11 -21.73 29.72
N SER A 688 7.43 -22.17 28.50
CA SER A 688 7.31 -23.58 28.10
C SER A 688 8.47 -24.03 27.21
N ILE A 689 8.96 -25.25 27.46
CA ILE A 689 9.90 -25.97 26.60
C ILE A 689 9.25 -27.29 26.17
N LYS A 690 9.08 -27.48 24.87
CA LYS A 690 8.63 -28.76 24.28
C LYS A 690 9.74 -29.32 23.40
N ALA A 691 10.50 -30.28 23.93
CA ALA A 691 11.36 -31.14 23.13
C ALA A 691 10.53 -32.32 22.57
N GLY A 692 10.47 -32.47 21.25
CA GLY A 692 9.66 -33.53 20.62
C GLY A 692 10.20 -34.91 20.95
N THR A 693 11.37 -35.25 20.42
CA THR A 693 12.13 -36.47 20.75
C THR A 693 13.35 -36.10 21.58
N LEU A 694 13.58 -36.73 22.73
CA LEU A 694 14.81 -36.58 23.51
C LEU A 694 15.66 -37.85 23.38
N ILE A 695 16.89 -37.69 22.89
CA ILE A 695 17.89 -38.76 22.78
C ILE A 695 19.11 -38.35 23.62
N PRO A 696 19.22 -38.82 24.87
CA PRO A 696 20.38 -38.50 25.70
C PRO A 696 21.62 -39.25 25.20
N THR A 697 22.77 -38.58 25.19
CA THR A 697 24.10 -39.18 24.98
C THR A 697 24.95 -39.20 26.27
N GLY A 698 24.40 -38.65 27.35
CA GLY A 698 25.02 -38.49 28.66
C GLY A 698 24.00 -37.90 29.65
N PRO A 699 24.44 -37.32 30.78
CA PRO A 699 23.54 -36.75 31.78
C PRO A 699 22.69 -35.59 31.24
N VAL A 700 21.40 -35.57 31.61
CA VAL A 700 20.46 -34.48 31.26
C VAL A 700 19.79 -33.94 32.53
N SER A 701 19.88 -32.64 32.80
CA SER A 701 19.10 -31.96 33.86
C SER A 701 17.85 -31.28 33.30
N MET A 702 16.77 -31.27 34.08
CA MET A 702 15.52 -30.58 33.78
C MET A 702 15.06 -29.78 35.00
N ASP A 703 15.19 -28.46 34.95
CA ASP A 703 14.93 -27.56 36.07
C ASP A 703 13.77 -26.61 35.74
N ASN A 704 12.64 -26.77 36.43
CA ASN A 704 11.41 -26.01 36.15
C ASN A 704 10.92 -25.20 37.36
N GLY A 705 10.75 -23.89 37.20
CA GLY A 705 10.14 -23.01 38.18
C GLY A 705 8.63 -23.19 38.24
N SER A 706 7.91 -22.29 37.58
CA SER A 706 6.44 -22.28 37.43
C SER A 706 5.95 -22.67 36.04
N GLY A 707 6.85 -22.84 35.07
CA GLY A 707 6.52 -23.14 33.68
C GLY A 707 6.23 -24.62 33.40
N SER A 708 6.45 -25.03 32.16
CA SER A 708 6.33 -26.44 31.74
C SER A 708 7.49 -26.93 30.88
N ILE A 709 8.01 -28.12 31.19
CA ILE A 709 8.95 -28.85 30.35
C ILE A 709 8.28 -30.14 29.88
N ARG A 710 8.27 -30.39 28.57
CA ARG A 710 7.76 -31.63 27.98
C ARG A 710 8.81 -32.25 27.05
N ALA A 711 9.11 -33.52 27.27
CA ALA A 711 9.92 -34.36 26.39
C ALA A 711 9.16 -35.63 26.00
N SER A 712 9.57 -36.30 24.91
CA SER A 712 9.13 -37.66 24.58
C SER A 712 10.34 -38.54 24.30
N ILE A 713 10.35 -39.74 24.88
CA ILE A 713 11.51 -40.63 24.94
C ILE A 713 11.22 -41.89 24.10
N PRO A 714 12.14 -42.33 23.22
CA PRO A 714 11.99 -43.58 22.48
C PRO A 714 11.83 -44.80 23.39
N GLU A 715 11.01 -45.78 22.97
CA GLU A 715 10.58 -46.88 23.83
C GLU A 715 11.72 -47.73 24.44
N ASN A 716 12.88 -47.79 23.77
CA ASN A 716 14.01 -48.64 24.14
C ASN A 716 15.21 -47.89 24.74
N THR A 717 15.12 -46.58 24.98
CA THR A 717 16.21 -45.80 25.58
C THR A 717 16.41 -46.20 27.04
N GLY A 718 17.61 -46.68 27.39
CA GLY A 718 18.02 -46.92 28.77
C GLY A 718 18.16 -45.61 29.53
N LEU A 719 17.46 -45.47 30.65
CA LEU A 719 17.47 -44.29 31.51
C LEU A 719 17.69 -44.64 32.96
N GLU A 720 18.38 -43.76 33.67
CA GLU A 720 18.53 -43.74 35.11
C GLU A 720 17.97 -42.41 35.65
N PHE A 721 16.75 -42.43 36.18
CA PHE A 721 15.98 -41.23 36.51
C PHE A 721 16.08 -40.85 37.99
N TYR A 722 16.44 -39.60 38.25
CA TYR A 722 16.56 -38.98 39.57
C TYR A 722 15.57 -37.81 39.73
N ALA A 723 14.81 -37.79 40.82
CA ALA A 723 13.99 -36.64 41.21
C ALA A 723 14.72 -35.84 42.31
N ALA A 724 15.42 -34.76 41.93
CA ALA A 724 16.28 -34.02 42.86
C ALA A 724 15.50 -33.15 43.85
N HIS A 725 14.46 -32.45 43.39
CA HIS A 725 13.58 -31.65 44.23
C HIS A 725 12.20 -31.52 43.59
N ILE A 726 11.14 -31.91 44.31
CA ILE A 726 9.75 -31.75 43.84
C ILE A 726 8.97 -30.92 44.87
N GLY A 727 8.77 -29.64 44.57
CA GLY A 727 7.89 -28.75 45.34
C GLY A 727 6.40 -29.09 45.16
N PRO A 728 5.48 -28.12 45.31
CA PRO A 728 4.06 -28.32 45.00
C PRO A 728 3.78 -28.65 43.52
N GLY A 729 4.75 -28.48 42.62
CA GLY A 729 4.66 -28.92 41.22
C GLY A 729 4.60 -30.44 41.01
N SER A 730 4.49 -30.84 39.74
CA SER A 730 4.34 -32.24 39.32
C SER A 730 5.44 -32.69 38.35
N ILE A 731 5.81 -33.97 38.47
CA ILE A 731 6.66 -34.67 37.49
C ILE A 731 5.87 -35.90 37.06
N ASN A 732 5.53 -35.96 35.78
CA ASN A 732 4.78 -37.06 35.18
C ASN A 732 5.70 -37.80 34.21
N ALA A 733 5.94 -39.08 34.42
CA ALA A 733 6.60 -39.95 33.45
C ALA A 733 5.67 -41.11 33.05
N PHE A 734 5.91 -41.67 31.87
CA PHE A 734 5.22 -42.87 31.38
C PHE A 734 5.71 -44.17 32.06
N PHE A 735 6.74 -44.08 32.90
CA PHE A 735 7.26 -45.15 33.77
C PHE A 735 7.04 -44.79 35.25
N PRO A 736 6.99 -45.78 36.18
CA PRO A 736 6.75 -45.52 37.59
C PRO A 736 7.84 -44.63 38.22
N ILE A 737 7.43 -43.63 39.03
CA ILE A 737 8.33 -42.78 39.83
C ILE A 737 8.08 -43.08 41.32
N PRO A 738 9.11 -43.21 42.18
CA PRO A 738 8.99 -43.38 43.62
C PRO A 738 8.12 -42.30 44.26
N ASP A 739 7.30 -42.73 45.23
CA ASP A 739 6.29 -41.86 45.84
C ASP A 739 6.91 -40.86 46.83
N LYS A 740 6.33 -39.65 46.88
CA LYS A 740 6.86 -38.41 47.51
C LYS A 740 7.19 -38.50 49.01
N LYS A 741 6.87 -39.61 49.68
CA LYS A 741 6.89 -39.76 51.14
C LYS A 741 7.90 -40.77 51.68
N SER A 742 8.60 -41.52 50.83
CA SER A 742 9.66 -42.42 51.32
C SER A 742 11.00 -41.68 51.45
N ALA A 743 11.63 -41.77 52.61
CA ALA A 743 12.96 -41.20 52.86
C ALA A 743 14.11 -41.93 52.11
N SER A 744 13.76 -42.84 51.20
CA SER A 744 14.67 -43.65 50.36
C SER A 744 14.79 -43.14 48.91
N ALA A 745 14.25 -41.96 48.59
CA ALA A 745 14.19 -41.39 47.24
C ALA A 745 15.55 -40.96 46.62
N GLN A 746 16.67 -41.54 47.06
CA GLN A 746 17.99 -41.37 46.46
C GLN A 746 18.37 -42.50 45.48
N SER A 747 17.68 -43.63 45.50
CA SER A 747 17.87 -44.69 44.50
C SER A 747 17.17 -44.30 43.19
N PRO A 748 17.88 -44.31 42.05
CA PRO A 748 17.28 -43.93 40.77
C PRO A 748 16.32 -45.01 40.25
N VAL A 749 15.39 -44.59 39.39
CA VAL A 749 14.56 -45.50 38.60
C VAL A 749 15.28 -45.87 37.33
N GLN A 750 15.45 -47.16 37.06
CA GLN A 750 15.91 -47.63 35.75
C GLN A 750 14.73 -47.97 34.85
N TYR A 751 14.80 -47.50 33.60
CA TYR A 751 13.85 -47.82 32.52
C TYR A 751 14.63 -48.20 31.26
N GLY A 752 14.07 -49.10 30.43
CA GLY A 752 14.67 -49.49 29.14
C GLY A 752 15.86 -50.44 29.29
N ASN A 753 16.63 -50.58 28.20
CA ASN A 753 17.80 -51.46 28.12
C ASN A 753 19.09 -50.66 28.18
N ALA A 754 20.16 -51.24 28.73
CA ALA A 754 21.49 -50.62 28.76
C ALA A 754 22.01 -50.23 27.36
N PRO A 755 22.81 -49.15 27.22
CA PRO A 755 23.34 -48.29 28.28
C PRO A 755 22.29 -47.36 28.91
N TYR A 756 22.42 -47.10 30.22
CA TYR A 756 21.54 -46.20 30.96
C TYR A 756 22.09 -44.77 30.97
N PHE A 757 21.27 -43.79 30.60
CA PHE A 757 21.62 -42.36 30.65
C PHE A 757 20.92 -41.67 31.81
N GLN A 758 21.67 -40.87 32.58
CA GLN A 758 21.14 -40.18 33.76
C GLN A 758 20.22 -39.01 33.36
N ILE A 759 19.01 -38.98 33.93
CA ILE A 759 18.10 -37.83 33.82
C ILE A 759 17.73 -37.34 35.22
N THR A 760 18.09 -36.10 35.53
CA THR A 760 17.77 -35.44 36.80
C THR A 760 16.69 -34.39 36.60
N ALA A 761 15.56 -34.52 37.30
CA ALA A 761 14.44 -33.58 37.19
C ALA A 761 14.17 -32.85 38.53
N SER A 762 13.88 -31.57 38.43
CA SER A 762 13.59 -30.66 39.54
C SER A 762 12.45 -29.73 39.18
N THR A 763 11.43 -29.60 40.04
CA THR A 763 10.33 -28.66 39.83
C THR A 763 9.95 -27.93 41.12
N GLN A 764 9.61 -26.64 41.01
CA GLN A 764 9.07 -25.84 42.11
C GLN A 764 7.54 -25.91 42.14
N THR A 765 6.87 -25.17 41.26
CA THR A 765 5.39 -25.07 41.18
C THR A 765 4.82 -25.56 39.86
N GLY A 766 5.62 -25.61 38.80
CA GLY A 766 5.18 -26.02 37.46
C GLY A 766 5.25 -27.54 37.21
N SER A 767 5.26 -27.93 35.93
CA SER A 767 5.20 -29.34 35.52
C SER A 767 6.35 -29.79 34.62
N ILE A 768 6.84 -31.01 34.87
CA ILE A 768 7.72 -31.74 33.95
C ILE A 768 6.95 -32.97 33.45
N THR A 769 6.93 -33.21 32.14
CA THR A 769 6.23 -34.36 31.52
C THR A 769 7.14 -35.11 30.55
N LEU A 770 7.46 -36.35 30.88
CA LEU A 770 8.14 -37.31 30.02
C LEU A 770 7.10 -38.27 29.41
N ASN A 771 6.92 -38.21 28.10
CA ASN A 771 5.99 -39.09 27.37
C ASN A 771 6.77 -40.26 26.73
N LYS A 772 6.08 -41.38 26.49
CA LYS A 772 6.55 -42.39 25.54
C LYS A 772 6.42 -41.79 24.12
N LYS A 773 7.42 -42.00 23.25
CA LYS A 773 7.36 -41.60 21.84
C LYS A 773 6.83 -42.74 20.96
#